data_AF-A0A6I5L0I1-F1
#
_entry.id   AF-A0A6I5L0I1-F1
#
_cell.length_a   1.000
_cell.length_b   1.000
_cell.length_c   1.000
_cell.angle_alpha   90.00
_cell.angle_beta   90.00
_cell.angle_gamma   90.00
#
_symmetry.space_group_name_H-M   'P 1'
#
loop_
_entity.id
_entity.type
_entity.pdbx_description
1 polymer ?
#
loop_
_entity_poly.entity_id
_entity_poly.type
_entity_poly.pdbx_seq_one_letter_code
_entity_poly.pdbx_strand_id
1 'polypeptide(L)'
;MLSKHTLLGIVLFLSIHLLKAQSYEGLLTDNYSGVHGILSNPANIADSRLKLDINLIGASAFFGNNYLGLNMSDAFKDFGKTFDEARTTPKTNNFLASNLDILGPSVMFNLTEKSAVALYTRARLLLNVDDINGASIDKEGGFNEDEDFFINEGDVSGEINLWTEIGASYARVLFDGGEHFLKGGATLKYLSGIHHAYIRGTDVTVDYDSATRDVTTTGELTYGNDASGSEGDGLSDFFTFGRSTGFGGDLGVVYEWRPDHQDYKLTDGAGNTYLNKGVNKYKLKFGVSITDIGKINNKKGEEDTYNLNKTQSIDDFDGMDLEDGLSNNFDTTGPTHESADTGLPTALHANVDYHVGSKFYLNLNSDVNLQGKHKINSNHIRSEIALTPRLETAWISVYSPISLMQQVGFRWGVGLRAGPFYVGSGSALTALFGNSSKSLDAYAGIKVPIYQNKLKDKDGDGLKDDVDGCPETPGPVENNGCPWKDSDSDGILDKDDDCPNEAGPKENKGCPWKDSDGDGVLDKDDDCPNTPGLKEFNGCPDADGDGIIDQNDRCPNQPGSKENKGCPDTDGDTLVDIDDDCPTIAGPVSNKGCPEVTIAVQKQLNAYAKTILFDTGKATIKPESVKVMVDIIQILNEYPNAKFTVEGHTDSVGSNESNQKLSEARANSVRDFLINEGISGTRLTAIGYGEERPIASNTTSLGRKQNRRVEINLIK
;
A
#
# COMPACT_ATOMS: atom_id res chain seq x y z
N MET A 1 77.39 14.12 -1.36
CA MET A 1 76.25 15.05 -1.28
C MET A 1 75.19 14.69 -2.33
N LEU A 2 74.25 13.80 -1.99
CA LEU A 2 72.96 13.80 -2.69
C LEU A 2 72.24 15.08 -2.27
N SER A 3 71.81 15.92 -3.22
CA SER A 3 71.13 17.16 -2.86
C SER A 3 69.85 16.86 -2.07
N LYS A 4 69.35 17.83 -1.30
CA LYS A 4 68.03 17.81 -0.63
C LYS A 4 66.92 17.32 -1.59
N HIS A 5 67.05 17.61 -2.88
CA HIS A 5 66.13 17.25 -3.97
C HIS A 5 66.35 15.83 -4.53
N THR A 6 67.52 15.22 -4.32
CA THR A 6 67.86 13.89 -4.86
C THR A 6 67.50 12.79 -3.87
N LEU A 7 67.59 13.00 -2.55
CA LEU A 7 67.09 12.03 -1.57
C LEU A 7 65.56 12.06 -1.51
N LEU A 8 64.97 13.26 -1.40
CA LEU A 8 63.52 13.46 -1.46
C LEU A 8 62.97 13.07 -2.84
N GLY A 9 63.73 13.34 -3.90
CA GLY A 9 63.41 13.00 -5.28
C GLY A 9 63.70 11.56 -5.66
N ILE A 10 64.51 10.78 -4.94
CA ILE A 10 64.67 9.31 -5.12
C ILE A 10 63.60 8.58 -4.30
N VAL A 11 63.32 9.02 -3.07
CA VAL A 11 62.15 8.57 -2.29
C VAL A 11 60.86 8.92 -3.03
N LEU A 12 60.81 10.07 -3.71
CA LEU A 12 59.73 10.37 -4.64
C LEU A 12 59.83 9.62 -5.96
N PHE A 13 60.95 9.55 -6.70
CA PHE A 13 61.02 8.86 -8.02
C PHE A 13 60.74 7.36 -7.91
N LEU A 14 61.19 6.71 -6.84
CA LEU A 14 60.80 5.33 -6.52
C LEU A 14 59.32 5.23 -6.11
N SER A 15 58.68 6.33 -5.70
CA SER A 15 57.23 6.43 -5.48
C SER A 15 56.42 7.10 -6.61
N ILE A 16 57.04 7.64 -7.69
CA ILE A 16 56.33 8.10 -8.90
C ILE A 16 55.82 6.88 -9.70
N HIS A 17 56.25 5.67 -9.36
CA HIS A 17 55.69 4.44 -9.92
C HIS A 17 54.76 3.66 -9.01
N LEU A 18 54.62 4.01 -7.73
CA LEU A 18 53.75 3.31 -6.80
C LEU A 18 53.16 4.31 -5.82
N LEU A 19 52.28 5.15 -6.35
CA LEU A 19 51.50 6.04 -5.53
C LEU A 19 50.35 5.21 -4.89
N LYS A 20 50.22 5.36 -3.57
CA LYS A 20 49.10 5.98 -2.84
C LYS A 20 48.25 5.02 -1.86
N ALA A 21 47.80 5.41 -0.61
CA ALA A 21 46.79 5.17 0.55
C ALA A 21 45.24 5.47 0.60
N GLN A 22 44.49 4.86 1.53
CA GLN A 22 43.07 5.14 1.89
C GLN A 22 42.03 5.01 0.77
N SER A 23 41.18 3.98 0.90
CA SER A 23 40.67 3.34 -0.30
C SER A 23 39.22 3.69 -0.65
N TYR A 24 38.99 4.11 -1.89
CA TYR A 24 37.65 4.26 -2.50
C TYR A 24 36.69 5.20 -1.73
N GLU A 25 37.22 6.30 -1.16
CA GLU A 25 36.44 7.25 -0.35
C GLU A 25 35.19 7.75 -1.09
N GLY A 26 34.02 7.68 -0.44
CA GLY A 26 32.71 7.98 -1.01
C GLY A 26 32.04 6.81 -1.77
N LEU A 27 32.81 6.00 -2.51
CA LEU A 27 32.29 4.82 -3.20
C LEU A 27 31.86 3.71 -2.24
N LEU A 28 32.60 3.50 -1.14
CA LEU A 28 32.32 2.43 -0.16
C LEU A 28 30.90 2.48 0.39
N THR A 29 30.34 3.69 0.57
CA THR A 29 29.02 3.88 1.15
C THR A 29 27.89 3.89 0.11
N ASP A 30 28.20 3.85 -1.19
CA ASP A 30 27.21 3.83 -2.30
C ASP A 30 26.30 2.60 -2.18
N ASN A 31 24.99 2.74 -2.37
CA ASN A 31 24.08 1.59 -2.23
C ASN A 31 24.24 0.54 -3.34
N TYR A 32 25.00 0.86 -4.38
CA TYR A 32 25.40 -0.02 -5.47
C TYR A 32 26.93 -0.25 -5.48
N SER A 33 27.61 -0.07 -4.34
CA SER A 33 29.05 -0.31 -4.18
C SER A 33 29.44 -1.77 -4.45
N GLY A 34 28.55 -2.72 -4.11
CA GLY A 34 28.74 -4.14 -4.35
C GLY A 34 29.85 -4.72 -3.47
N VAL A 35 30.82 -5.41 -4.06
CA VAL A 35 31.97 -5.98 -3.32
C VAL A 35 32.70 -4.90 -2.51
N HIS A 36 32.82 -3.68 -3.03
CA HIS A 36 33.52 -2.59 -2.33
C HIS A 36 32.91 -2.26 -0.97
N GLY A 37 31.59 -2.38 -0.82
CA GLY A 37 30.91 -2.09 0.45
C GLY A 37 31.31 -3.03 1.59
N ILE A 38 31.85 -4.20 1.27
CA ILE A 38 32.37 -5.18 2.25
C ILE A 38 33.57 -4.62 2.99
N LEU A 39 34.44 -3.89 2.27
CA LEU A 39 35.71 -3.38 2.81
C LEU A 39 35.50 -2.42 3.97
N SER A 40 34.37 -1.70 3.99
CA SER A 40 33.96 -0.89 5.14
C SER A 40 33.10 -1.67 6.13
N ASN A 41 32.12 -2.45 5.64
CA ASN A 41 31.19 -3.19 6.52
C ASN A 41 30.65 -4.44 5.80
N PRO A 42 30.97 -5.66 6.27
CA PRO A 42 30.54 -6.88 5.60
C PRO A 42 29.01 -7.04 5.55
N ALA A 43 28.24 -6.40 6.41
CA ALA A 43 26.77 -6.47 6.40
C ALA A 43 26.13 -5.78 5.18
N ASN A 44 26.88 -4.94 4.45
CA ASN A 44 26.37 -4.17 3.31
C ASN A 44 25.88 -5.04 2.14
N ILE A 45 26.36 -6.27 2.01
CA ILE A 45 25.98 -7.16 0.91
C ILE A 45 24.61 -7.84 1.12
N ALA A 46 24.09 -7.84 2.34
CA ALA A 46 22.72 -8.29 2.60
C ALA A 46 21.69 -7.23 2.15
N ASP A 47 20.59 -7.71 1.55
CA ASP A 47 19.56 -6.85 0.94
C ASP A 47 20.12 -5.85 -0.11
N SER A 48 21.06 -6.36 -0.91
CA SER A 48 21.68 -5.59 -1.99
C SER A 48 20.73 -5.34 -3.16
N ARG A 49 20.95 -4.20 -3.82
CA ARG A 49 20.27 -3.79 -5.06
C ARG A 49 20.93 -4.42 -6.28
N LEU A 50 22.02 -5.15 -6.07
CA LEU A 50 22.70 -5.98 -7.06
C LEU A 50 22.30 -7.43 -6.82
N LYS A 51 22.04 -8.16 -7.90
CA LYS A 51 21.86 -9.61 -7.90
C LYS A 51 23.22 -10.33 -7.94
N LEU A 52 24.13 -9.74 -8.71
CA LEU A 52 25.51 -10.19 -8.89
C LEU A 52 26.38 -8.93 -9.09
N ASP A 53 27.54 -8.89 -8.47
CA ASP A 53 28.57 -7.88 -8.72
C ASP A 53 29.89 -8.62 -8.93
N ILE A 54 30.52 -8.43 -10.09
CA ILE A 54 31.84 -8.99 -10.38
C ILE A 54 32.82 -7.82 -10.46
N ASN A 55 33.66 -7.64 -9.44
CA ASN A 55 34.78 -6.71 -9.56
C ASN A 55 35.86 -7.37 -10.41
N LEU A 56 36.32 -6.69 -11.46
CA LEU A 56 37.43 -7.19 -12.27
C LEU A 56 38.74 -6.70 -11.67
N ILE A 57 38.85 -5.38 -11.48
CA ILE A 57 39.97 -4.74 -10.83
C ILE A 57 39.57 -3.34 -10.33
N GLY A 58 40.04 -3.01 -9.13
CA GLY A 58 40.04 -1.67 -8.57
C GLY A 58 41.44 -1.36 -8.03
N ALA A 59 41.87 -0.12 -8.19
CA ALA A 59 43.07 0.39 -7.54
C ALA A 59 42.74 1.70 -6.84
N SER A 60 43.17 1.82 -5.59
CA SER A 60 42.98 3.02 -4.79
C SER A 60 44.19 3.36 -3.99
N ALA A 61 44.41 4.67 -3.89
CA ALA A 61 45.66 5.18 -3.43
C ALA A 61 45.59 6.68 -2.96
N PHE A 62 46.29 7.06 -1.88
CA PHE A 62 46.74 8.34 -1.27
C PHE A 62 48.20 8.54 -0.80
N PHE A 63 48.60 9.78 -0.71
CA PHE A 63 49.79 10.19 -0.02
C PHE A 63 49.36 11.23 0.99
N GLY A 64 49.89 11.19 2.21
CA GLY A 64 49.55 12.13 3.25
C GLY A 64 50.75 12.43 4.12
N ASN A 65 50.93 13.69 4.47
CA ASN A 65 51.97 14.13 5.39
C ASN A 65 51.53 15.43 6.09
N ASN A 66 52.28 15.92 7.07
CA ASN A 66 52.02 17.23 7.68
C ASN A 66 53.17 18.25 7.54
N TYR A 67 54.28 17.86 6.90
CA TYR A 67 55.49 18.66 6.67
C TYR A 67 55.43 19.45 5.35
N LEU A 68 55.29 18.78 4.21
CA LEU A 68 55.19 19.33 2.86
C LEU A 68 53.73 19.64 2.46
N GLY A 69 53.49 20.88 2.08
CA GLY A 69 52.27 21.33 1.41
C GLY A 69 52.52 21.62 -0.07
N LEU A 70 51.82 20.90 -0.95
CA LEU A 70 51.96 20.99 -2.39
C LEU A 70 50.89 21.91 -3.01
N ASN A 71 51.31 22.79 -3.92
CA ASN A 71 50.38 23.56 -4.74
C ASN A 71 50.18 22.88 -6.10
N MET A 72 49.03 22.23 -6.29
CA MET A 72 48.80 21.47 -7.52
C MET A 72 48.56 22.35 -8.74
N SER A 73 48.20 23.62 -8.56
CA SER A 73 48.12 24.57 -9.68
C SER A 73 49.49 24.83 -10.32
N ASP A 74 50.57 24.70 -9.54
CA ASP A 74 51.95 24.80 -10.03
C ASP A 74 52.42 23.45 -10.61
N ALA A 75 51.93 22.32 -10.08
CA ALA A 75 52.16 20.98 -10.62
C ALA A 75 51.67 20.78 -12.05
N PHE A 76 50.53 21.38 -12.41
CA PHE A 76 50.04 21.34 -13.79
C PHE A 76 50.87 22.19 -14.76
N LYS A 77 51.64 23.17 -14.26
CA LYS A 77 52.52 24.01 -15.08
C LYS A 77 53.90 23.39 -15.25
N ASP A 78 54.48 22.94 -14.14
CA ASP A 78 55.79 22.31 -14.07
C ASP A 78 55.87 21.38 -12.85
N PHE A 79 55.64 20.09 -13.08
CA PHE A 79 55.66 19.07 -12.02
C PHE A 79 57.00 19.01 -11.28
N GLY A 80 58.12 19.25 -11.98
CA GLY A 80 59.46 19.17 -11.38
C GLY A 80 59.68 20.25 -10.33
N LYS A 81 59.25 21.49 -10.61
CA LYS A 81 59.41 22.64 -9.69
C LYS A 81 58.46 22.64 -8.51
N THR A 82 57.39 21.85 -8.57
CA THR A 82 56.35 21.82 -7.53
C THR A 82 56.91 21.43 -6.17
N PHE A 83 57.90 20.53 -6.15
CA PHE A 83 58.54 20.08 -4.93
C PHE A 83 59.59 21.08 -4.42
N ASP A 84 60.25 21.80 -5.33
CA ASP A 84 61.23 22.83 -4.99
C ASP A 84 60.55 24.07 -4.38
N GLU A 85 59.33 24.37 -4.81
CA GLU A 85 58.52 25.51 -4.33
C GLU A 85 57.51 25.08 -3.25
N ALA A 86 57.56 23.83 -2.79
CA ALA A 86 56.64 23.31 -1.79
C ALA A 86 56.80 24.02 -0.44
N ARG A 87 55.67 24.29 0.22
CA ARG A 87 55.69 24.91 1.55
C ARG A 87 56.04 23.87 2.61
N THR A 88 57.12 24.08 3.36
CA THR A 88 57.49 23.21 4.49
C THR A 88 56.87 23.71 5.80
N THR A 89 56.60 22.80 6.72
CA THR A 89 56.04 23.07 8.07
C THR A 89 56.74 22.16 9.08
N PRO A 90 57.99 22.47 9.48
CA PRO A 90 58.72 21.65 10.44
C PRO A 90 58.03 21.65 11.80
N LYS A 91 57.60 20.46 12.24
CA LYS A 91 57.12 20.18 13.61
C LYS A 91 58.05 19.18 14.30
N THR A 92 57.90 18.94 15.59
CA THR A 92 58.61 17.83 16.25
C THR A 92 57.99 16.46 15.98
N ASN A 93 56.75 16.44 15.47
CA ASN A 93 55.96 15.22 15.27
C ASN A 93 55.42 15.10 13.84
N ASN A 94 56.28 15.26 12.84
CA ASN A 94 55.85 15.11 11.47
C ASN A 94 55.56 13.65 11.16
N PHE A 95 54.68 13.43 10.20
CA PHE A 95 54.37 12.09 9.73
C PHE A 95 54.37 12.05 8.20
N LEU A 96 54.56 10.84 7.69
CA LEU A 96 54.35 10.45 6.31
C LEU A 96 53.49 9.18 6.28
N ALA A 97 52.51 9.11 5.38
CA ALA A 97 51.66 7.93 5.20
C ALA A 97 51.35 7.67 3.73
N SER A 98 51.41 6.39 3.32
CA SER A 98 51.09 5.92 1.96
C SER A 98 50.58 4.47 2.01
N ASN A 99 49.50 4.11 1.29
CA ASN A 99 48.88 2.76 1.33
C ASN A 99 48.29 2.25 -0.02
N LEU A 100 49.01 1.47 -0.82
CA LEU A 100 48.40 0.92 -2.05
C LEU A 100 47.30 -0.10 -1.73
N ASP A 101 46.15 0.00 -2.40
CA ASP A 101 45.05 -0.97 -2.27
C ASP A 101 44.51 -1.39 -3.63
N ILE A 102 44.77 -2.65 -4.00
CA ILE A 102 44.29 -3.25 -5.23
C ILE A 102 43.23 -4.27 -4.86
N LEU A 103 41.98 -4.00 -5.23
CA LEU A 103 40.89 -4.98 -5.16
C LEU A 103 40.90 -5.77 -6.47
N GLY A 104 41.32 -7.03 -6.40
CA GLY A 104 41.41 -7.92 -7.55
C GLY A 104 40.06 -8.53 -7.95
N PRO A 105 40.08 -9.59 -8.77
CA PRO A 105 38.89 -10.34 -9.13
C PRO A 105 38.10 -10.73 -7.90
N SER A 106 36.84 -10.32 -7.88
CA SER A 106 35.94 -10.54 -6.75
C SER A 106 34.52 -10.73 -7.25
N VAL A 107 33.71 -11.46 -6.48
CA VAL A 107 32.32 -11.74 -6.81
C VAL A 107 31.46 -11.64 -5.57
N MET A 108 30.30 -11.03 -5.71
CA MET A 108 29.25 -10.97 -4.70
C MET A 108 27.93 -11.44 -5.32
N PHE A 109 27.18 -12.28 -4.63
CA PHE A 109 25.85 -12.73 -5.07
C PHE A 109 24.94 -13.09 -3.89
N ASN A 110 23.63 -13.01 -4.15
CA ASN A 110 22.61 -13.40 -3.17
C ASN A 110 22.43 -14.92 -3.19
N LEU A 111 22.56 -15.58 -2.02
CA LEU A 111 22.25 -17.00 -1.85
C LEU A 111 20.75 -17.24 -1.72
N THR A 112 20.10 -16.37 -0.95
CA THR A 112 18.66 -16.41 -0.68
C THR A 112 18.12 -14.99 -0.62
N GLU A 113 16.85 -14.83 -0.30
CA GLU A 113 16.26 -13.51 -0.08
C GLU A 113 16.87 -12.75 1.11
N LYS A 114 17.41 -13.49 2.10
CA LYS A 114 17.94 -12.93 3.34
C LYS A 114 19.44 -13.04 3.47
N SER A 115 20.12 -13.83 2.65
CA SER A 115 21.57 -14.09 2.78
C SER A 115 22.31 -13.79 1.47
N ALA A 116 23.51 -13.24 1.60
CA ALA A 116 24.44 -13.00 0.51
C ALA A 116 25.85 -13.45 0.89
N VAL A 117 26.64 -13.79 -0.12
CA VAL A 117 28.05 -14.12 0.03
C VAL A 117 28.88 -13.31 -0.95
N ALA A 118 30.15 -13.14 -0.60
CA ALA A 118 31.14 -12.62 -1.49
C ALA A 118 32.48 -13.31 -1.29
N LEU A 119 33.24 -13.40 -2.38
CA LEU A 119 34.63 -13.82 -2.40
C LEU A 119 35.43 -12.72 -3.07
N TYR A 120 36.54 -12.31 -2.46
CA TYR A 120 37.38 -11.26 -3.01
C TYR A 120 38.86 -11.57 -2.83
N THR A 121 39.66 -10.99 -3.73
CA THR A 121 41.11 -10.97 -3.63
C THR A 121 41.56 -9.52 -3.49
N ARG A 122 42.56 -9.25 -2.67
CA ARG A 122 43.05 -7.89 -2.45
C ARG A 122 44.54 -7.91 -2.15
N ALA A 123 45.25 -6.89 -2.59
CA ALA A 123 46.67 -6.66 -2.28
C ALA A 123 46.82 -5.28 -1.66
N ARG A 124 47.63 -5.18 -0.60
CA ARG A 124 47.76 -3.96 0.19
C ARG A 124 49.21 -3.69 0.52
N LEU A 125 49.62 -2.44 0.37
CA LEU A 125 50.84 -1.88 0.93
C LEU A 125 50.42 -0.82 1.94
N LEU A 126 51.03 -0.73 3.11
CA LEU A 126 50.87 0.37 4.06
C LEU A 126 52.26 0.83 4.50
N LEU A 127 52.49 2.13 4.48
CA LEU A 127 53.67 2.82 4.96
C LEU A 127 53.22 3.86 5.98
N ASN A 128 53.69 3.75 7.21
CA ASN A 128 53.54 4.74 8.27
C ASN A 128 54.93 5.20 8.69
N VAL A 129 55.18 6.50 8.66
CA VAL A 129 56.32 7.10 9.36
C VAL A 129 55.77 8.18 10.26
N ASP A 130 56.11 8.12 11.54
CA ASP A 130 55.52 8.92 12.60
C ASP A 130 56.59 9.54 13.46
N ASP A 131 56.26 10.74 13.94
CA ASP A 131 57.03 11.51 14.90
C ASP A 131 58.46 11.89 14.45
N ILE A 132 58.68 12.06 13.13
CA ILE A 132 59.95 12.57 12.62
C ILE A 132 60.10 14.06 12.97
N ASN A 133 61.26 14.45 13.48
CA ASN A 133 61.55 15.85 13.73
C ASN A 133 61.80 16.60 12.42
N GLY A 134 60.98 17.62 12.20
CA GLY A 134 61.00 18.45 11.01
C GLY A 134 62.25 19.31 10.93
N ALA A 135 62.89 19.65 12.06
CA ALA A 135 64.17 20.36 12.05
C ALA A 135 65.26 19.55 11.32
N SER A 136 65.24 18.23 11.47
CA SER A 136 66.18 17.32 10.82
C SER A 136 65.94 17.22 9.32
N ILE A 137 64.67 17.30 8.88
CA ILE A 137 64.30 17.32 7.47
C ILE A 137 64.56 18.68 6.83
N ASP A 138 64.36 19.77 7.58
CA ASP A 138 64.39 21.13 7.06
C ASP A 138 65.81 21.66 6.85
N LYS A 139 66.82 21.02 7.46
CA LYS A 139 68.24 21.44 7.39
C LYS A 139 68.69 21.65 5.94
N GLU A 140 68.97 22.91 5.62
CA GLU A 140 69.34 23.35 4.28
C GLU A 140 70.75 22.85 3.92
N GLY A 141 70.92 22.24 2.74
CA GLY A 141 72.18 21.61 2.34
C GLY A 141 72.44 20.21 2.91
N GLY A 142 71.56 19.70 3.79
CA GLY A 142 71.72 18.41 4.47
C GLY A 142 72.62 18.51 5.70
N PHE A 143 73.16 17.38 6.13
CA PHE A 143 74.16 17.33 7.20
C PHE A 143 75.55 17.47 6.56
N ASN A 144 76.22 18.59 6.83
CA ASN A 144 77.59 18.85 6.37
C ASN A 144 78.57 18.35 7.43
N GLU A 145 79.47 17.44 7.06
CA GLU A 145 80.52 16.92 7.95
C GLU A 145 81.57 17.99 8.32
N ASP A 146 81.62 19.11 7.61
CA ASP A 146 82.52 20.22 7.96
C ASP A 146 81.94 21.12 9.08
N GLU A 147 80.72 20.85 9.57
CA GLU A 147 80.02 21.67 10.57
C GLU A 147 79.41 20.82 11.68
N ASP A 148 79.50 21.30 12.93
CA ASP A 148 78.85 20.66 14.08
C ASP A 148 77.34 20.61 13.87
N PHE A 149 76.70 19.51 14.27
CA PHE A 149 75.25 19.41 14.21
C PHE A 149 74.66 18.54 15.29
N PHE A 150 73.46 18.94 15.71
CA PHE A 150 72.66 18.20 16.68
C PHE A 150 71.30 17.85 16.09
N ILE A 151 70.95 16.57 16.17
CA ILE A 151 69.68 15.99 15.78
C ILE A 151 69.02 15.45 17.04
N ASN A 152 67.77 15.83 17.26
CA ASN A 152 66.95 15.25 18.30
C ASN A 152 65.68 14.71 17.66
N GLU A 153 65.67 13.43 17.31
CA GLU A 153 64.47 12.77 16.79
C GLU A 153 63.49 12.43 17.92
N GLY A 154 63.99 12.10 19.11
CA GLY A 154 63.15 11.61 20.19
C GLY A 154 62.57 10.24 19.85
N ASP A 155 61.26 10.09 19.96
CA ASP A 155 60.55 8.85 19.62
C ASP A 155 60.13 8.88 18.16
N VAL A 156 60.82 8.12 17.31
CA VAL A 156 60.51 8.02 15.87
C VAL A 156 60.11 6.59 15.52
N SER A 157 59.16 6.43 14.59
CA SER A 157 58.80 5.10 14.09
C SER A 157 58.52 5.10 12.60
N GLY A 158 58.96 4.06 11.91
CA GLY A 158 58.68 3.80 10.51
C GLY A 158 58.26 2.34 10.32
N GLU A 159 57.27 2.09 9.48
CA GLU A 159 56.80 0.74 9.19
C GLU A 159 56.25 0.65 7.77
N ILE A 160 56.69 -0.38 7.03
CA ILE A 160 56.16 -0.77 5.74
C ILE A 160 55.65 -2.21 5.79
N ASN A 161 54.50 -2.46 5.21
CA ASN A 161 53.88 -3.78 5.16
C ASN A 161 53.17 -3.97 3.83
N LEU A 162 53.53 -5.05 3.14
CA LEU A 162 52.96 -5.47 1.87
C LEU A 162 52.41 -6.89 2.04
N TRP A 163 51.12 -7.08 1.77
CA TRP A 163 50.48 -8.38 1.87
C TRP A 163 49.35 -8.54 0.87
N THR A 164 48.92 -9.79 0.68
CA THR A 164 47.72 -10.15 -0.06
C THR A 164 46.72 -10.84 0.84
N GLU A 165 45.44 -10.72 0.51
CA GLU A 165 44.34 -11.36 1.24
C GLU A 165 43.33 -11.98 0.29
N ILE A 166 42.84 -13.16 0.68
CA ILE A 166 41.65 -13.80 0.12
C ILE A 166 40.56 -13.70 1.19
N GLY A 167 39.48 -12.99 0.87
CA GLY A 167 38.37 -12.78 1.79
C GLY A 167 37.12 -13.54 1.37
N ALA A 168 36.46 -14.16 2.33
CA ALA A 168 35.15 -14.77 2.18
C ALA A 168 34.17 -14.11 3.16
N SER A 169 33.17 -13.42 2.62
CA SER A 169 32.17 -12.69 3.40
C SER A 169 30.82 -13.37 3.32
N TYR A 170 30.13 -13.40 4.46
CA TYR A 170 28.73 -13.81 4.56
C TYR A 170 27.95 -12.73 5.29
N ALA A 171 26.81 -12.34 4.75
CA ALA A 171 25.89 -11.42 5.40
C ALA A 171 24.46 -11.93 5.36
N ARG A 172 23.68 -11.52 6.37
CA ARG A 172 22.29 -11.92 6.50
C ARG A 172 21.42 -10.83 7.11
N VAL A 173 20.17 -10.78 6.69
CA VAL A 173 19.09 -10.06 7.37
C VAL A 173 18.78 -10.78 8.69
N LEU A 174 19.07 -10.10 9.81
CA LEU A 174 18.88 -10.62 11.16
C LEU A 174 17.48 -10.34 11.69
N PHE A 175 16.90 -9.19 11.34
CA PHE A 175 15.56 -8.78 11.72
C PHE A 175 14.91 -7.93 10.62
N ASP A 176 13.63 -8.17 10.38
CA ASP A 176 12.80 -7.42 9.43
C ASP A 176 11.41 -7.22 10.05
N GLY A 177 11.21 -6.05 10.65
CA GLY A 177 9.93 -5.62 11.23
C GLY A 177 9.15 -4.67 10.31
N GLY A 178 9.48 -4.60 9.02
CA GLY A 178 8.94 -3.59 8.11
C GLY A 178 9.64 -2.24 8.31
N GLU A 179 9.22 -1.47 9.32
CA GLU A 179 9.78 -0.15 9.62
C GLU A 179 11.23 -0.22 10.12
N HIS A 180 11.56 -1.26 10.88
CA HIS A 180 12.87 -1.46 11.48
C HIS A 180 13.53 -2.69 10.86
N PHE A 181 14.74 -2.51 10.32
CA PHE A 181 15.45 -3.56 9.61
C PHE A 181 16.90 -3.65 10.10
N LEU A 182 17.37 -4.87 10.36
CA LEU A 182 18.71 -5.13 10.85
C LEU A 182 19.38 -6.22 10.02
N LYS A 183 20.61 -5.96 9.60
CA LYS A 183 21.48 -6.92 8.92
C LYS A 183 22.83 -7.00 9.60
N GLY A 184 23.46 -8.16 9.51
CA GLY A 184 24.79 -8.41 10.05
C GLY A 184 25.63 -9.18 9.04
N GLY A 185 26.94 -9.04 9.13
CA GLY A 185 27.87 -9.74 8.27
C GLY A 185 29.21 -9.97 8.94
N ALA A 186 29.92 -10.96 8.42
CA ALA A 186 31.27 -11.29 8.83
C ALA A 186 32.12 -11.64 7.60
N THR A 187 33.40 -11.31 7.66
CA THR A 187 34.40 -11.72 6.68
C THR A 187 35.45 -12.58 7.38
N LEU A 188 35.81 -13.71 6.76
CA LEU A 188 37.02 -14.45 7.09
C LEU A 188 38.09 -14.13 6.04
N LYS A 189 39.30 -13.78 6.49
CA LYS A 189 40.43 -13.43 5.64
C LYS A 189 41.56 -14.44 5.83
N TYR A 190 42.07 -14.95 4.72
CA TYR A 190 43.36 -15.63 4.67
C TYR A 190 44.41 -14.65 4.17
N LEU A 191 45.49 -14.50 4.91
CA LEU A 191 46.50 -13.46 4.70
C LEU A 191 47.82 -14.11 4.26
N SER A 192 48.51 -13.49 3.31
CA SER A 192 49.87 -13.85 2.91
C SER A 192 50.73 -12.59 2.91
N GLY A 193 51.68 -12.52 3.84
CA GLY A 193 52.68 -11.46 3.90
C GLY A 193 53.67 -11.61 2.75
N ILE A 194 53.99 -10.50 2.08
CA ILE A 194 55.00 -10.43 1.02
C ILE A 194 56.27 -9.78 1.56
N HIS A 195 56.13 -8.62 2.21
CA HIS A 195 57.26 -7.89 2.80
C HIS A 195 56.80 -7.09 4.02
N HIS A 196 57.62 -7.05 5.05
CA HIS A 196 57.39 -6.29 6.25
C HIS A 196 58.73 -5.79 6.79
N ALA A 197 58.82 -4.50 7.07
CA ALA A 197 59.98 -3.92 7.73
C ALA A 197 59.55 -2.76 8.60
N TYR A 198 60.23 -2.57 9.72
CA TYR A 198 59.95 -1.49 10.65
C TYR A 198 61.20 -1.06 11.39
N ILE A 199 61.16 0.19 11.85
CA ILE A 199 62.19 0.82 12.63
C ILE A 199 61.52 1.63 13.74
N ARG A 200 62.10 1.60 14.94
CA ARG A 200 61.63 2.38 16.07
C ARG A 200 62.83 2.92 16.84
N GLY A 201 62.92 4.23 16.92
CA GLY A 201 63.81 4.94 17.83
C GLY A 201 63.08 5.33 19.11
N THR A 202 63.72 5.19 20.25
CA THR A 202 63.26 5.74 21.54
C THR A 202 64.32 6.69 22.07
N ASP A 203 63.94 7.95 22.34
CA ASP A 203 64.84 9.02 22.80
C ASP A 203 66.12 9.19 21.95
N VAL A 204 65.99 9.09 20.63
CA VAL A 204 67.13 9.13 19.70
C VAL A 204 67.66 10.55 19.54
N THR A 205 68.95 10.73 19.84
CA THR A 205 69.70 11.95 19.52
C THR A 205 71.04 11.63 18.87
N VAL A 206 71.53 12.57 18.04
CA VAL A 206 72.81 12.49 17.34
C VAL A 206 73.49 13.85 17.48
N ASP A 207 74.66 13.88 18.12
CA ASP A 207 75.49 15.06 18.29
C ASP A 207 76.82 14.83 17.57
N TYR A 208 77.10 15.64 16.53
CA TYR A 208 78.29 15.50 15.70
C TYR A 208 79.24 16.68 15.92
N ASP A 209 80.50 16.37 16.22
CA ASP A 209 81.60 17.32 16.36
C ASP A 209 82.51 17.24 15.12
N SER A 210 82.51 18.30 14.32
CA SER A 210 83.28 18.39 13.08
C SER A 210 84.80 18.46 13.30
N ALA A 211 85.24 18.92 14.48
CA ALA A 211 86.66 19.05 14.79
C ALA A 211 87.31 17.71 15.13
N THR A 212 86.58 16.82 15.81
CA THR A 212 87.06 15.45 16.11
C THR A 212 86.58 14.42 15.09
N ARG A 213 85.54 14.75 14.31
CA ARG A 213 84.76 13.82 13.46
C ARG A 213 84.04 12.74 14.28
N ASP A 214 83.82 12.98 15.57
CA ASP A 214 83.08 12.06 16.42
C ASP A 214 81.57 12.34 16.32
N VAL A 215 80.79 11.27 16.41
CA VAL A 215 79.34 11.28 16.58
C VAL A 215 78.99 10.64 17.93
N THR A 216 78.32 11.40 18.78
CA THR A 216 77.73 10.94 20.04
C THR A 216 76.24 10.70 19.83
N THR A 217 75.79 9.47 19.99
CA THR A 217 74.38 9.09 19.89
C THR A 217 73.80 8.73 21.25
N THR A 218 72.48 8.87 21.41
CA THR A 218 71.74 8.41 22.59
C THR A 218 70.46 7.67 22.20
N GLY A 219 69.94 6.88 23.15
CA GLY A 219 68.65 6.21 23.01
C GLY A 219 68.78 4.74 22.59
N GLU A 220 67.69 4.19 22.07
CA GLU A 220 67.61 2.82 21.56
C GLU A 220 66.98 2.80 20.16
N LEU A 221 67.44 1.89 19.31
CA LEU A 221 66.88 1.67 17.99
C LEU A 221 66.53 0.20 17.79
N THR A 222 65.25 -0.09 17.61
CA THR A 222 64.79 -1.42 17.18
C THR A 222 64.60 -1.40 15.67
N TYR A 223 65.22 -2.34 14.97
CA TYR A 223 65.03 -2.57 13.55
C TYR A 223 64.64 -4.03 13.34
N GLY A 224 63.63 -4.27 12.51
CA GLY A 224 63.25 -5.61 12.12
C GLY A 224 62.74 -5.65 10.70
N ASN A 225 63.09 -6.72 10.00
CA ASN A 225 62.63 -7.02 8.67
C ASN A 225 62.23 -8.49 8.56
N ASP A 226 61.37 -8.81 7.60
CA ASP A 226 61.18 -10.18 7.18
C ASP A 226 62.25 -10.56 6.14
N ALA A 227 62.91 -11.72 6.28
CA ALA A 227 63.90 -12.21 5.31
C ALA A 227 63.27 -12.68 3.98
N SER A 228 62.17 -12.07 3.56
CA SER A 228 61.39 -12.45 2.39
C SER A 228 61.92 -11.87 1.07
N GLY A 229 62.87 -10.92 1.13
CA GLY A 229 63.43 -10.23 -0.04
C GLY A 229 64.89 -10.57 -0.34
N SER A 230 65.15 -11.67 -1.06
CA SER A 230 66.40 -11.78 -1.85
C SER A 230 66.33 -12.70 -3.09
N GLU A 231 65.21 -13.36 -3.38
CA GLU A 231 65.10 -14.24 -4.55
C GLU A 231 63.80 -14.01 -5.32
N GLY A 232 63.78 -13.02 -6.21
CA GLY A 232 62.74 -12.88 -7.24
C GLY A 232 62.37 -11.45 -7.63
N ASP A 233 62.97 -10.91 -8.70
CA ASP A 233 62.69 -9.56 -9.23
C ASP A 233 61.40 -9.49 -10.10
N GLY A 234 60.39 -10.32 -9.83
CA GLY A 234 59.25 -10.53 -10.74
C GLY A 234 57.86 -10.17 -10.18
N LEU A 235 57.02 -9.55 -11.02
CA LEU A 235 55.56 -9.38 -10.81
C LEU A 235 54.82 -10.73 -10.57
N SER A 236 55.42 -11.85 -10.96
CA SER A 236 54.91 -13.20 -10.71
C SER A 236 54.96 -13.60 -9.24
N ASP A 237 55.93 -13.09 -8.48
CA ASP A 237 56.12 -13.44 -7.06
C ASP A 237 55.11 -12.74 -6.16
N PHE A 238 54.48 -11.65 -6.65
CA PHE A 238 53.36 -10.97 -6.02
C PHE A 238 52.14 -11.88 -5.80
N PHE A 239 52.01 -12.95 -6.58
CA PHE A 239 50.95 -13.96 -6.46
C PHE A 239 51.42 -15.28 -5.84
N THR A 240 52.65 -15.34 -5.32
CA THR A 240 53.15 -16.53 -4.63
C THR A 240 52.68 -16.55 -3.19
N PHE A 241 51.83 -17.53 -2.86
CA PHE A 241 51.34 -17.76 -1.51
C PHE A 241 52.30 -18.68 -0.74
N GLY A 242 52.60 -18.39 0.53
CA GLY A 242 53.12 -19.42 1.45
C GLY A 242 54.40 -19.14 2.25
N ARG A 243 54.91 -17.90 2.33
CA ARG A 243 56.06 -17.58 3.22
C ARG A 243 55.62 -17.19 4.63
N SER A 244 55.01 -16.02 4.80
CA SER A 244 54.36 -15.57 6.05
C SER A 244 52.85 -15.65 5.87
N THR A 245 52.13 -16.31 6.77
CA THR A 245 50.69 -16.55 6.62
C THR A 245 49.92 -16.22 7.87
N GLY A 246 48.69 -15.76 7.71
CA GLY A 246 47.85 -15.33 8.81
C GLY A 246 46.37 -15.48 8.54
N PHE A 247 45.61 -15.15 9.56
CA PHE A 247 44.16 -15.06 9.48
C PHE A 247 43.71 -13.72 10.01
N GLY A 248 42.66 -13.20 9.39
CA GLY A 248 41.95 -12.06 9.91
C GLY A 248 40.46 -12.15 9.68
N GLY A 249 39.75 -11.11 10.05
CA GLY A 249 38.33 -11.01 9.80
C GLY A 249 37.76 -9.64 10.07
N ASP A 250 36.50 -9.50 9.64
CA ASP A 250 35.70 -8.31 9.81
C ASP A 250 34.35 -8.68 10.39
N LEU A 251 33.79 -7.80 11.21
CA LEU A 251 32.45 -7.93 11.75
C LEU A 251 31.70 -6.63 11.53
N GLY A 252 30.44 -6.72 11.13
CA GLY A 252 29.64 -5.54 10.87
C GLY A 252 28.15 -5.76 11.07
N VAL A 253 27.48 -4.69 11.46
CA VAL A 253 26.02 -4.60 11.57
C VAL A 253 25.55 -3.32 10.90
N VAL A 254 24.36 -3.38 10.32
CA VAL A 254 23.68 -2.23 9.74
C VAL A 254 22.22 -2.27 10.14
N TYR A 255 21.74 -1.17 10.71
CA TYR A 255 20.36 -0.90 11.02
C TYR A 255 19.80 0.11 10.02
N GLU A 256 18.59 -0.13 9.54
CA GLU A 256 17.87 0.75 8.61
C GLU A 256 16.50 1.08 9.19
N TRP A 257 16.15 2.37 9.20
CA TRP A 257 14.82 2.87 9.48
C TRP A 257 14.10 3.17 8.16
N ARG A 258 12.94 2.55 7.98
CA ARG A 258 12.18 2.47 6.72
C ARG A 258 10.71 2.88 6.99
N PRO A 259 10.42 4.17 7.25
CA PRO A 259 9.05 4.60 7.55
C PRO A 259 8.07 4.18 6.44
N ASP A 260 8.49 4.35 5.18
CA ASP A 260 7.70 4.08 3.98
C ASP A 260 7.80 2.60 3.53
N HIS A 261 7.93 1.65 4.46
CA HIS A 261 8.18 0.24 4.14
C HIS A 261 7.09 -0.46 3.32
N GLN A 262 5.88 0.10 3.30
CA GLN A 262 4.74 -0.41 2.51
C GLN A 262 4.93 -0.12 1.02
N ASP A 263 5.47 1.05 0.68
CA ASP A 263 5.72 1.51 -0.71
C ASP A 263 6.72 0.63 -1.47
N TYR A 264 7.50 -0.18 -0.75
CA TYR A 264 8.46 -1.10 -1.34
C TYR A 264 7.91 -2.51 -1.52
N LYS A 265 6.64 -2.76 -1.17
CA LYS A 265 5.95 -4.04 -1.33
C LYS A 265 4.87 -3.87 -2.38
N LEU A 266 4.92 -4.70 -3.41
CA LEU A 266 3.96 -4.68 -4.50
C LEU A 266 3.26 -6.02 -4.59
N THR A 267 1.97 -6.00 -4.88
CA THR A 267 1.13 -7.19 -4.97
C THR A 267 0.90 -7.56 -6.43
N ASP A 268 0.79 -8.85 -6.74
CA ASP A 268 0.31 -9.30 -8.06
C ASP A 268 -1.21 -9.51 -8.08
N GLY A 269 -1.79 -9.74 -9.27
CA GLY A 269 -3.23 -10.05 -9.40
C GLY A 269 -3.68 -11.36 -8.74
N ALA A 270 -2.76 -12.16 -8.20
CA ALA A 270 -3.04 -13.35 -7.39
C ALA A 270 -2.95 -13.08 -5.87
N GLY A 271 -2.67 -11.84 -5.46
CA GLY A 271 -2.54 -11.46 -4.05
C GLY A 271 -1.16 -11.76 -3.44
N ASN A 272 -0.17 -12.17 -4.23
CA ASN A 272 1.18 -12.41 -3.73
C ASN A 272 1.96 -11.11 -3.60
N THR A 273 2.54 -10.85 -2.43
CA THR A 273 3.37 -9.67 -2.17
C THR A 273 4.84 -9.92 -2.52
N TYR A 274 5.45 -8.98 -3.23
CA TYR A 274 6.84 -8.98 -3.66
C TYR A 274 7.57 -7.75 -3.13
N LEU A 275 8.79 -7.95 -2.63
CA LEU A 275 9.65 -6.85 -2.22
C LEU A 275 10.39 -6.26 -3.44
N ASN A 276 10.29 -4.95 -3.63
CA ASN A 276 11.03 -4.20 -4.64
C ASN A 276 12.51 -4.09 -4.22
N LYS A 277 13.32 -5.10 -4.57
CA LYS A 277 14.75 -5.16 -4.20
C LYS A 277 15.62 -4.18 -4.98
N GLY A 278 15.14 -3.66 -6.12
CA GLY A 278 15.87 -2.73 -6.99
C GLY A 278 15.94 -1.29 -6.50
N VAL A 279 15.23 -0.95 -5.41
CA VAL A 279 15.17 0.42 -4.86
C VAL A 279 15.85 0.53 -3.50
N ASN A 280 16.31 1.74 -3.17
CA ASN A 280 16.75 2.09 -1.83
C ASN A 280 15.53 2.24 -0.91
N LYS A 281 15.51 1.52 0.21
CA LYS A 281 14.32 1.35 1.05
C LYS A 281 14.37 2.09 2.40
N TYR A 282 15.46 2.78 2.71
CA TYR A 282 15.67 3.40 4.02
C TYR A 282 15.59 4.91 3.94
N LYS A 283 15.05 5.52 5.00
CA LYS A 283 15.18 6.96 5.24
C LYS A 283 16.48 7.27 5.98
N LEU A 284 16.82 6.43 6.96
CA LEU A 284 18.09 6.50 7.71
C LEU A 284 18.73 5.11 7.79
N LYS A 285 20.04 5.04 7.60
CA LYS A 285 20.86 3.83 7.73
C LYS A 285 22.03 4.12 8.66
N PHE A 286 22.21 3.27 9.66
CA PHE A 286 23.29 3.33 10.63
C PHE A 286 24.10 2.03 10.54
N GLY A 287 25.39 2.13 10.27
CA GLY A 287 26.27 0.98 10.24
C GLY A 287 27.44 1.15 11.20
N VAL A 288 27.84 0.03 11.80
CA VAL A 288 29.03 -0.07 12.64
C VAL A 288 29.76 -1.36 12.27
N SER A 289 31.07 -1.28 12.14
CA SER A 289 31.92 -2.43 11.84
C SER A 289 33.30 -2.29 12.45
N ILE A 290 33.92 -3.43 12.75
CA ILE A 290 35.34 -3.53 13.06
C ILE A 290 35.96 -4.36 11.95
N THR A 291 36.95 -3.80 11.27
CA THR A 291 37.64 -4.45 10.16
C THR A 291 39.10 -4.73 10.51
N ASP A 292 39.73 -5.60 9.73
CA ASP A 292 41.15 -5.88 9.79
C ASP A 292 41.56 -6.40 11.19
N ILE A 293 40.73 -7.25 11.79
CA ILE A 293 41.05 -7.96 13.04
C ILE A 293 41.96 -9.13 12.68
N GLY A 294 43.13 -9.23 13.32
CA GLY A 294 44.01 -10.39 13.15
C GLY A 294 45.48 -10.00 12.94
N LYS A 295 46.24 -10.96 12.43
CA LYS A 295 47.69 -10.83 12.24
C LYS A 295 48.23 -11.76 11.15
N ILE A 296 49.38 -11.41 10.60
CA ILE A 296 50.21 -12.23 9.73
C ILE A 296 51.32 -12.84 10.58
N ASN A 297 51.48 -14.17 10.55
CA ASN A 297 52.55 -14.80 11.30
C ASN A 297 53.82 -14.84 10.43
N ASN A 298 54.87 -14.17 10.91
CA ASN A 298 56.15 -14.07 10.22
C ASN A 298 57.03 -15.26 10.61
N LYS A 299 57.65 -15.94 9.63
CA LYS A 299 58.34 -17.22 9.87
C LYS A 299 59.86 -17.17 9.85
N LYS A 300 60.48 -16.04 9.49
CA LYS A 300 61.91 -15.96 9.14
C LYS A 300 62.54 -14.56 9.27
N GLY A 301 61.87 -13.58 9.88
CA GLY A 301 62.49 -12.27 10.05
C GLY A 301 63.37 -12.22 11.28
N GLU A 302 64.27 -11.25 11.32
CA GLU A 302 65.13 -10.95 12.47
C GLU A 302 64.73 -9.58 13.01
N GLU A 303 64.76 -9.45 14.33
CA GLU A 303 64.54 -8.20 15.05
C GLU A 303 65.71 -8.01 16.01
N ASP A 304 66.40 -6.89 15.84
CA ASP A 304 67.49 -6.46 16.70
C ASP A 304 67.17 -5.11 17.33
N THR A 305 67.58 -4.95 18.59
CA THR A 305 67.53 -3.67 19.29
C THR A 305 68.94 -3.26 19.65
N TYR A 306 69.36 -2.10 19.14
CA TYR A 306 70.69 -1.54 19.29
C TYR A 306 70.68 -0.46 20.38
N ASN A 307 71.68 -0.50 21.27
CA ASN A 307 71.92 0.56 22.23
C ASN A 307 72.70 1.69 21.53
N LEU A 308 72.06 2.83 21.32
CA LEU A 308 72.70 3.95 20.63
C LEU A 308 73.61 4.77 21.56
N ASN A 309 73.66 4.52 22.87
CA ASN A 309 74.43 5.35 23.81
C ASN A 309 75.95 5.16 23.66
N LYS A 310 76.54 5.75 22.62
CA LYS A 310 77.94 5.56 22.21
C LYS A 310 78.52 6.82 21.57
N THR A 311 79.84 6.96 21.62
CA THR A 311 80.58 7.97 20.86
C THR A 311 81.61 7.25 19.99
N GLN A 312 81.65 7.57 18.71
CA GLN A 312 82.47 6.90 17.71
C GLN A 312 82.75 7.79 16.51
N SER A 313 83.66 7.40 15.61
CA SER A 313 83.96 8.21 14.42
C SER A 313 82.83 8.12 13.41
N ILE A 314 82.50 9.22 12.74
CA ILE A 314 81.57 9.21 11.59
C ILE A 314 82.11 8.34 10.44
N ASP A 315 83.43 8.22 10.32
CA ASP A 315 84.10 7.41 9.29
C ASP A 315 83.79 5.91 9.45
N ASP A 316 83.34 5.47 10.64
CA ASP A 316 82.95 4.08 10.89
C ASP A 316 81.61 3.70 10.21
N PHE A 317 80.90 4.68 9.65
CA PHE A 317 79.64 4.48 8.91
C PHE A 317 79.78 4.62 7.39
N ASP A 318 80.96 5.02 6.91
CA ASP A 318 81.17 5.36 5.50
C ASP A 318 81.01 4.14 4.57
N GLY A 319 80.09 4.25 3.61
CA GLY A 319 79.83 3.21 2.61
C GLY A 319 79.08 1.98 3.11
N MET A 320 78.57 2.00 4.35
CA MET A 320 77.71 0.95 4.90
C MET A 320 76.24 1.24 4.60
N ASP A 321 75.43 0.18 4.48
CA ASP A 321 73.98 0.33 4.56
C ASP A 321 73.51 0.46 6.02
N LEU A 322 72.20 0.62 6.24
CA LEU A 322 71.66 0.84 7.58
C LEU A 322 71.91 -0.36 8.50
N GLU A 323 71.80 -1.59 8.00
CA GLU A 323 71.90 -2.80 8.80
C GLU A 323 73.35 -3.08 9.17
N ASP A 324 74.28 -2.99 8.21
CA ASP A 324 75.72 -3.06 8.43
C ASP A 324 76.19 -1.91 9.33
N GLY A 325 75.67 -0.70 9.08
CA GLY A 325 75.99 0.50 9.85
C GLY A 325 75.57 0.39 11.31
N LEU A 326 74.47 -0.30 11.62
CA LEU A 326 74.04 -0.54 12.99
C LEU A 326 74.81 -1.70 13.64
N SER A 327 74.88 -2.85 12.98
CA SER A 327 75.46 -4.08 13.53
C SER A 327 76.98 -4.01 13.76
N ASN A 328 77.72 -3.27 12.93
CA ASN A 328 79.16 -3.10 13.09
C ASN A 328 79.54 -2.08 14.18
N ASN A 329 78.63 -1.18 14.52
CA ASN A 329 78.92 0.01 15.31
C ASN A 329 78.24 0.04 16.68
N PHE A 330 77.09 -0.61 16.85
CA PHE A 330 76.34 -0.60 18.10
C PHE A 330 76.17 -1.99 18.69
N ASP A 331 76.19 -2.07 20.02
CA ASP A 331 75.92 -3.30 20.75
C ASP A 331 74.40 -3.54 20.82
N THR A 332 73.96 -4.79 20.65
CA THR A 332 72.55 -5.14 20.86
C THR A 332 72.21 -5.20 22.36
N THR A 333 71.00 -4.77 22.73
CA THR A 333 70.51 -4.79 24.12
C THR A 333 70.01 -6.16 24.57
N GLY A 334 69.96 -7.14 23.65
CA GLY A 334 69.47 -8.50 23.88
C GLY A 334 69.83 -9.45 22.73
N PRO A 335 69.39 -10.73 22.80
CA PRO A 335 69.55 -11.66 21.69
C PRO A 335 68.67 -11.25 20.50
N THR A 336 69.12 -11.53 19.28
CA THR A 336 68.30 -11.41 18.08
C THR A 336 67.02 -12.23 18.24
N HIS A 337 65.88 -11.60 18.05
CA HIS A 337 64.57 -12.21 18.15
C HIS A 337 64.04 -12.58 16.76
N GLU A 338 63.20 -13.61 16.68
CA GLU A 338 62.37 -13.79 15.47
C GLU A 338 61.47 -12.55 15.34
N SER A 339 61.41 -11.97 14.13
CA SER A 339 60.56 -10.81 13.84
C SER A 339 59.15 -11.05 14.38
N ALA A 340 58.61 -10.08 15.12
CA ALA A 340 57.25 -10.21 15.64
C ALA A 340 56.20 -10.48 14.52
N ASP A 341 55.02 -10.94 14.92
CA ASP A 341 53.89 -11.08 13.99
C ASP A 341 53.32 -9.71 13.61
N THR A 342 52.99 -9.53 12.34
CA THR A 342 52.44 -8.27 11.85
C THR A 342 50.95 -8.14 12.11
N GLY A 343 50.59 -7.21 12.98
CA GLY A 343 49.21 -6.85 13.26
C GLY A 343 48.55 -6.19 12.05
N LEU A 344 47.32 -6.59 11.74
CA LEU A 344 46.52 -5.88 10.74
C LEU A 344 46.08 -4.49 11.27
N PRO A 345 45.84 -3.51 10.38
CA PRO A 345 45.47 -2.14 10.76
C PRO A 345 44.00 -2.06 11.22
N THR A 346 43.70 -2.68 12.36
CA THR A 346 42.34 -2.79 12.90
C THR A 346 41.68 -1.42 13.06
N ALA A 347 40.48 -1.30 12.49
CA ALA A 347 39.74 -0.05 12.46
C ALA A 347 38.27 -0.23 12.87
N LEU A 348 37.74 0.78 13.56
CA LEU A 348 36.31 0.92 13.80
C LEU A 348 35.73 1.88 12.75
N HIS A 349 34.68 1.44 12.08
CA HIS A 349 33.91 2.26 11.16
C HIS A 349 32.52 2.48 11.73
N ALA A 350 32.06 3.72 11.68
CA ALA A 350 30.70 4.10 12.01
C ALA A 350 30.16 5.02 10.92
N ASN A 351 29.01 4.67 10.34
CA ASN A 351 28.41 5.47 9.28
C ASN A 351 26.92 5.71 9.50
N VAL A 352 26.48 6.93 9.19
CA VAL A 352 25.08 7.34 9.14
C VAL A 352 24.79 7.85 7.74
N ASP A 353 23.75 7.33 7.11
CA ASP A 353 23.41 7.67 5.73
C ASP A 353 21.93 8.04 5.67
N TYR A 354 21.67 9.28 5.26
CA TYR A 354 20.34 9.88 5.24
C TYR A 354 19.85 10.04 3.80
N HIS A 355 18.71 9.44 3.48
CA HIS A 355 18.03 9.64 2.21
C HIS A 355 17.16 10.89 2.28
N VAL A 356 17.69 12.00 1.78
CA VAL A 356 17.02 13.31 1.87
C VAL A 356 15.74 13.33 1.04
N GLY A 357 15.82 12.84 -0.20
CA GLY A 357 14.71 12.76 -1.16
C GLY A 357 15.21 12.24 -2.51
N SER A 358 14.31 12.07 -3.49
CA SER A 358 14.56 11.49 -4.83
C SER A 358 15.81 10.60 -4.92
N LYS A 359 16.93 11.17 -5.37
CA LYS A 359 18.23 10.52 -5.62
C LYS A 359 19.35 11.09 -4.76
N PHE A 360 19.06 11.95 -3.79
CA PHE A 360 20.07 12.64 -2.99
C PHE A 360 20.24 12.02 -1.61
N TYR A 361 21.50 11.75 -1.25
CA TYR A 361 21.92 11.13 -0.01
C TYR A 361 22.97 12.01 0.68
N LEU A 362 22.93 12.03 2.00
CA LEU A 362 23.95 12.65 2.81
C LEU A 362 24.51 11.62 3.77
N ASN A 363 25.77 11.27 3.62
CA ASN A 363 26.44 10.28 4.44
C ASN A 363 27.47 10.93 5.37
N LEU A 364 27.38 10.66 6.66
CA LEU A 364 28.42 10.94 7.64
C LEU A 364 29.15 9.63 7.95
N ASN A 365 30.45 9.58 7.73
CA ASN A 365 31.32 8.44 8.00
C ASN A 365 32.39 8.81 9.03
N SER A 366 32.75 7.88 9.89
CA SER A 366 33.85 8.00 10.84
C SER A 366 34.66 6.71 10.80
N ASP A 367 35.96 6.86 10.56
CA ASP A 367 36.95 5.77 10.59
C ASP A 367 37.92 6.05 11.73
N VAL A 368 38.02 5.15 12.69
CA VAL A 368 38.82 5.32 13.91
C VAL A 368 39.84 4.20 13.98
N ASN A 369 41.12 4.60 14.06
CA ASN A 369 42.21 3.66 14.30
C ASN A 369 42.10 3.01 15.68
N LEU A 370 42.22 1.69 15.75
CA LEU A 370 42.25 0.95 17.01
C LEU A 370 43.64 0.41 17.37
N GLN A 371 44.64 0.59 16.50
CA GLN A 371 46.02 0.21 16.80
C GLN A 371 46.73 1.32 17.58
N GLY A 372 47.55 0.93 18.57
CA GLY A 372 48.34 1.88 19.35
C GLY A 372 49.40 2.57 18.48
N LYS A 373 49.55 3.89 18.64
CA LYS A 373 50.46 4.73 17.84
C LYS A 373 51.92 4.21 17.81
N HIS A 374 52.39 3.66 18.93
CA HIS A 374 53.76 3.14 19.09
C HIS A 374 53.79 1.62 19.31
N LYS A 375 52.72 0.92 18.89
CA LYS A 375 52.73 -0.53 18.91
C LYS A 375 53.65 -0.99 17.79
N ILE A 376 54.72 -1.70 18.15
CA ILE A 376 55.65 -2.26 17.18
C ILE A 376 54.90 -3.25 16.29
N ASN A 377 55.26 -3.27 15.00
CA ASN A 377 54.81 -4.28 14.06
C ASN A 377 53.29 -4.28 13.83
N SER A 378 52.76 -3.08 13.63
CA SER A 378 51.37 -2.87 13.28
C SER A 378 51.18 -1.52 12.61
N ASN A 379 50.94 -1.54 11.30
CA ASN A 379 50.43 -0.37 10.61
C ASN A 379 49.10 0.09 11.19
N HIS A 380 48.81 1.36 10.94
CA HIS A 380 47.59 1.99 11.40
C HIS A 380 47.01 2.91 10.34
N ILE A 381 45.68 3.02 10.34
CA ILE A 381 44.99 4.03 9.54
C ILE A 381 45.08 5.39 10.25
N ARG A 382 44.99 6.48 9.49
CA ARG A 382 44.74 7.80 10.07
C ARG A 382 43.24 7.92 10.33
N SER A 383 42.85 8.32 11.54
CA SER A 383 41.44 8.49 11.85
C SER A 383 40.84 9.65 11.04
N GLU A 384 39.60 9.49 10.61
CA GLU A 384 38.91 10.44 9.72
C GLU A 384 37.43 10.54 10.05
N ILE A 385 36.87 11.72 9.82
CA ILE A 385 35.42 11.94 9.74
C ILE A 385 35.10 12.61 8.40
N ALA A 386 34.12 12.08 7.67
CA ALA A 386 33.76 12.55 6.33
C ALA A 386 32.25 12.76 6.20
N LEU A 387 31.85 13.93 5.68
CA LEU A 387 30.49 14.22 5.24
C LEU A 387 30.45 14.18 3.71
N THR A 388 29.68 13.25 3.15
CA THR A 388 29.63 12.97 1.72
C THR A 388 28.21 13.18 1.20
N PRO A 389 27.89 14.36 0.62
CA PRO A 389 26.73 14.52 -0.26
C PRO A 389 26.87 13.69 -1.54
N ARG A 390 25.77 13.04 -1.96
CA ARG A 390 25.76 12.09 -3.08
C ARG A 390 24.46 12.16 -3.87
N LEU A 391 24.57 12.17 -5.19
CA LEU A 391 23.48 11.95 -6.12
C LEU A 391 23.61 10.55 -6.69
N GLU A 392 22.69 9.65 -6.36
CA GLU A 392 22.81 8.22 -6.60
C GLU A 392 21.63 7.66 -7.41
N THR A 393 21.96 6.86 -8.41
CA THR A 393 21.05 6.00 -9.16
C THR A 393 21.70 4.64 -9.39
N ALA A 394 20.95 3.68 -9.92
CA ALA A 394 21.52 2.37 -10.28
C ALA A 394 22.72 2.51 -11.23
N TRP A 395 22.62 3.34 -12.28
CA TRP A 395 23.69 3.48 -13.27
C TRP A 395 24.72 4.56 -12.92
N ILE A 396 24.31 5.71 -12.41
CA ILE A 396 25.21 6.85 -12.14
C ILE A 396 25.17 7.21 -10.66
N SER A 397 26.34 7.45 -10.07
CA SER A 397 26.49 8.06 -8.75
C SER A 397 27.58 9.13 -8.80
N VAL A 398 27.28 10.33 -8.33
CA VAL A 398 28.24 11.42 -8.15
C VAL A 398 28.27 11.77 -6.68
N TYR A 399 29.46 11.80 -6.09
CA TYR A 399 29.62 12.05 -4.67
C TYR A 399 30.80 12.97 -4.41
N SER A 400 30.74 13.74 -3.33
CA SER A 400 31.77 14.71 -2.97
C SER A 400 32.08 14.61 -1.48
N PRO A 401 33.05 13.78 -1.07
CA PRO A 401 33.43 13.66 0.33
C PRO A 401 34.10 14.94 0.83
N ILE A 402 33.67 15.44 1.99
CA ILE A 402 34.27 16.56 2.70
C ILE A 402 34.72 16.01 4.06
N SER A 403 36.02 15.91 4.28
CA SER A 403 36.55 15.19 5.43
C SER A 403 37.58 15.96 6.25
N LEU A 404 37.73 15.54 7.49
CA LEU A 404 38.77 15.99 8.42
C LEU A 404 39.55 14.74 8.84
N MET A 405 40.79 14.67 8.36
CA MET A 405 41.69 13.57 8.68
C MET A 405 42.71 13.99 9.72
N GLN A 406 42.99 13.09 10.66
CA GLN A 406 43.99 13.28 11.71
C GLN A 406 45.36 13.69 11.13
N GLN A 407 45.94 14.76 11.69
CA GLN A 407 47.22 15.38 11.32
C GLN A 407 47.33 15.96 9.88
N VAL A 408 46.56 15.45 8.89
CA VAL A 408 46.44 16.04 7.55
C VAL A 408 45.60 17.32 7.58
N GLY A 409 44.43 17.26 8.22
CA GLY A 409 43.43 18.33 8.25
C GLY A 409 42.31 18.15 7.22
N PHE A 410 41.81 19.26 6.69
CA PHE A 410 40.66 19.31 5.79
C PHE A 410 40.97 18.73 4.40
N ARG A 411 40.08 17.88 3.90
CA ARG A 411 40.10 17.32 2.55
C ARG A 411 38.72 17.47 1.91
N TRP A 412 38.72 17.68 0.61
CA TRP A 412 37.52 17.78 -0.20
C TRP A 412 37.76 17.08 -1.53
N GLY A 413 36.87 16.14 -1.82
CA GLY A 413 36.97 15.23 -2.93
C GLY A 413 35.77 15.23 -3.85
N VAL A 414 35.90 14.46 -4.91
CA VAL A 414 34.85 14.16 -5.89
C VAL A 414 35.06 12.77 -6.46
N GLY A 415 33.97 12.06 -6.73
CA GLY A 415 34.02 10.84 -7.50
C GLY A 415 32.72 10.54 -8.24
N LEU A 416 32.85 9.61 -9.18
CA LEU A 416 31.84 9.22 -10.15
C LEU A 416 31.86 7.69 -10.26
N ARG A 417 30.67 7.09 -10.19
CA ARG A 417 30.40 5.74 -10.67
C ARG A 417 29.47 5.86 -11.88
N ALA A 418 29.85 5.24 -12.99
CA ALA A 418 29.08 5.19 -14.23
C ALA A 418 29.03 3.74 -14.74
N GLY A 419 27.98 3.03 -14.32
CA GLY A 419 27.74 1.63 -14.60
C GLY A 419 28.93 0.76 -14.16
N PRO A 420 29.67 0.17 -15.11
CA PRO A 420 30.82 -0.67 -14.81
C PRO A 420 32.06 0.11 -14.34
N PHE A 421 32.17 1.40 -14.62
CA PHE A 421 33.35 2.19 -14.28
C PHE A 421 33.14 3.02 -13.02
N TYR A 422 34.20 3.21 -12.26
CA TYR A 422 34.24 4.20 -11.19
C TYR A 422 35.60 4.86 -11.12
N VAL A 423 35.61 6.12 -10.72
CA VAL A 423 36.81 6.94 -10.52
C VAL A 423 36.51 8.00 -9.46
N GLY A 424 37.47 8.31 -8.61
CA GLY A 424 37.27 9.34 -7.61
C GLY A 424 38.52 9.68 -6.83
N SER A 425 38.37 10.66 -5.95
CA SER A 425 39.39 11.13 -5.03
C SER A 425 38.72 11.83 -3.85
N GLY A 426 39.19 11.63 -2.63
CA GLY A 426 38.83 12.32 -1.40
C GLY A 426 39.47 13.71 -1.24
N SER A 427 40.48 14.04 -2.05
CA SER A 427 41.27 15.28 -1.91
C SER A 427 41.40 16.08 -3.21
N ALA A 428 40.88 15.59 -4.34
CA ALA A 428 41.04 16.24 -5.64
C ALA A 428 40.58 17.70 -5.68
N LEU A 429 39.54 18.08 -4.92
CA LEU A 429 39.07 19.46 -4.89
C LEU A 429 39.90 20.33 -3.94
N THR A 430 40.41 19.77 -2.83
CA THR A 430 41.45 20.45 -2.02
C THR A 430 42.72 20.67 -2.85
N ALA A 431 43.14 19.68 -3.63
CA ALA A 431 44.24 19.77 -4.57
C ALA A 431 44.02 20.87 -5.60
N LEU A 432 42.84 20.91 -6.22
CA LEU A 432 42.53 21.84 -7.30
C LEU A 432 42.34 23.30 -6.83
N PHE A 433 41.70 23.51 -5.68
CA PHE A 433 41.31 24.84 -5.19
C PHE A 433 42.15 25.34 -4.00
N GLY A 434 42.95 24.47 -3.39
CA GLY A 434 43.81 24.81 -2.26
C GLY A 434 45.22 25.19 -2.68
N ASN A 435 45.88 25.99 -1.83
CA ASN A 435 47.23 26.51 -2.09
C ASN A 435 48.34 25.71 -1.38
N SER A 436 47.99 24.65 -0.62
CA SER A 436 48.92 23.88 0.20
C SER A 436 48.30 22.54 0.59
N SER A 437 48.18 21.63 -0.37
CA SER A 437 47.62 20.29 -0.17
C SER A 437 48.62 19.38 0.54
N LYS A 438 48.18 18.82 1.67
CA LYS A 438 48.97 17.92 2.52
C LYS A 438 48.70 16.45 2.26
N SER A 439 47.68 16.16 1.46
CA SER A 439 47.39 14.84 0.95
C SER A 439 46.93 14.88 -0.50
N LEU A 440 47.12 13.76 -1.18
CA LEU A 440 46.71 13.53 -2.56
C LEU A 440 46.23 12.10 -2.69
N ASP A 441 45.03 11.89 -3.20
CA ASP A 441 44.49 10.55 -3.40
C ASP A 441 43.74 10.43 -4.73
N ALA A 442 43.64 9.23 -5.27
CA ALA A 442 42.75 8.90 -6.35
C ALA A 442 42.57 7.38 -6.48
N TYR A 443 41.42 6.98 -6.96
CA TYR A 443 41.07 5.60 -7.24
C TYR A 443 40.30 5.46 -8.53
N ALA A 444 40.37 4.28 -9.12
CA ALA A 444 39.60 3.92 -10.29
C ALA A 444 39.46 2.40 -10.39
N GLY A 445 38.47 1.96 -11.15
CA GLY A 445 38.35 0.55 -11.48
C GLY A 445 37.15 0.24 -12.34
N ILE A 446 37.01 -1.06 -12.58
CA ILE A 446 35.99 -1.63 -13.45
C ILE A 446 35.38 -2.87 -12.81
N LYS A 447 34.05 -2.93 -12.85
CA LYS A 447 33.24 -4.03 -12.36
C LYS A 447 32.08 -4.31 -13.31
N VAL A 448 31.43 -5.46 -13.15
CA VAL A 448 30.24 -5.86 -13.90
C VAL A 448 29.08 -6.00 -12.92
N PRO A 449 28.27 -4.94 -12.74
CA PRO A 449 27.11 -5.00 -11.87
C PRO A 449 25.88 -5.54 -12.62
N ILE A 450 25.22 -6.54 -12.05
CA ILE A 450 23.90 -7.01 -12.48
C ILE A 450 22.88 -6.56 -11.43
N TYR A 451 22.03 -5.62 -11.81
CA TYR A 451 21.05 -5.00 -10.92
C TYR A 451 19.84 -5.91 -10.67
N GLN A 452 19.22 -5.74 -9.51
CA GLN A 452 17.88 -6.27 -9.24
C GLN A 452 16.86 -5.53 -10.11
N ASN A 453 15.81 -6.24 -10.54
CA ASN A 453 14.72 -5.62 -11.28
C ASN A 453 14.02 -4.59 -10.38
N LYS A 454 13.82 -3.38 -10.93
CA LYS A 454 12.96 -2.38 -10.32
C LYS A 454 11.53 -2.67 -10.74
N LEU A 455 10.72 -3.11 -9.79
CA LEU A 455 9.27 -3.21 -9.99
C LEU A 455 8.69 -1.79 -10.04
N LYS A 456 7.69 -1.58 -10.89
CA LYS A 456 7.02 -0.30 -11.08
C LYS A 456 5.57 -0.40 -10.65
N ASP A 457 5.10 0.69 -10.06
CA ASP A 457 3.74 0.99 -9.65
C ASP A 457 3.65 2.51 -9.82
N LYS A 458 3.01 2.94 -10.91
CA LYS A 458 3.07 4.34 -11.36
C LYS A 458 2.05 5.23 -10.67
N ASP A 459 0.90 4.68 -10.31
CA ASP A 459 -0.17 5.42 -9.64
C ASP A 459 -0.20 5.18 -8.12
N GLY A 460 0.51 4.19 -7.61
CA GLY A 460 0.76 3.97 -6.20
C GLY A 460 -0.38 3.23 -5.50
N ASP A 461 -1.15 2.43 -6.21
CA ASP A 461 -2.24 1.64 -5.63
C ASP A 461 -1.79 0.30 -5.03
N GLY A 462 -0.50 -0.04 -5.17
CA GLY A 462 0.12 -1.25 -4.63
C GLY A 462 0.12 -2.44 -5.59
N LEU A 463 -0.42 -2.31 -6.80
CA LEU A 463 -0.27 -3.27 -7.89
C LEU A 463 0.93 -2.93 -8.77
N LYS A 464 1.48 -3.94 -9.43
CA LYS A 464 2.54 -3.71 -10.42
C LYS A 464 1.92 -3.26 -11.74
N ASP A 465 2.56 -2.31 -12.43
CA ASP A 465 2.13 -1.81 -13.75
C ASP A 465 1.83 -2.93 -14.78
N ASP A 466 2.48 -4.08 -14.69
CA ASP A 466 2.32 -5.19 -15.64
C ASP A 466 1.08 -6.06 -15.41
N VAL A 467 0.44 -5.93 -14.25
CA VAL A 467 -0.79 -6.63 -13.86
C VAL A 467 -1.93 -5.67 -13.49
N ASP A 468 -1.66 -4.37 -13.41
CA ASP A 468 -2.63 -3.32 -13.19
C ASP A 468 -3.41 -3.03 -14.48
N GLY A 469 -4.74 -3.05 -14.37
CA GLY A 469 -5.69 -2.75 -15.43
C GLY A 469 -5.78 -1.25 -15.75
N CYS A 470 -5.42 -0.39 -14.79
CA CYS A 470 -5.42 1.06 -14.93
C CYS A 470 -4.11 1.70 -14.40
N PRO A 471 -2.93 1.43 -14.99
CA PRO A 471 -1.60 1.82 -14.47
C PRO A 471 -1.31 3.31 -14.26
N GLU A 472 -2.27 4.20 -14.48
CA GLU A 472 -2.14 5.65 -14.36
C GLU A 472 -3.14 6.23 -13.36
N THR A 473 -4.02 5.40 -12.78
CA THR A 473 -5.16 5.85 -12.00
C THR A 473 -5.44 4.85 -10.87
N PRO A 474 -5.20 5.22 -9.61
CA PRO A 474 -5.23 4.28 -8.51
C PRO A 474 -6.58 3.57 -8.38
N GLY A 475 -6.55 2.27 -8.14
CA GLY A 475 -7.75 1.50 -7.88
C GLY A 475 -7.57 0.33 -6.89
N PRO A 476 -8.67 -0.25 -6.42
CA PRO A 476 -8.62 -1.41 -5.55
C PRO A 476 -8.11 -2.67 -6.28
N VAL A 477 -7.41 -3.54 -5.54
CA VAL A 477 -6.95 -4.85 -6.02
C VAL A 477 -8.11 -5.70 -6.54
N GLU A 478 -9.28 -5.61 -5.90
CA GLU A 478 -10.50 -6.31 -6.30
C GLU A 478 -10.98 -5.94 -7.71
N ASN A 479 -10.58 -4.78 -8.22
CA ASN A 479 -10.89 -4.31 -9.57
C ASN A 479 -9.65 -4.18 -10.45
N ASN A 480 -8.61 -4.99 -10.18
CA ASN A 480 -7.34 -4.98 -10.90
C ASN A 480 -6.73 -3.57 -11.04
N GLY A 481 -6.75 -2.77 -9.98
CA GLY A 481 -6.15 -1.43 -9.97
C GLY A 481 -6.95 -0.36 -10.69
N CYS A 482 -8.17 -0.68 -11.16
CA CYS A 482 -9.06 0.31 -11.73
C CYS A 482 -10.03 0.88 -10.68
N PRO A 483 -10.28 2.21 -10.64
CA PRO A 483 -11.39 2.74 -9.87
C PRO A 483 -12.72 2.19 -10.40
N TRP A 484 -13.67 1.95 -9.49
CA TRP A 484 -15.03 1.64 -9.89
C TRP A 484 -15.67 2.88 -10.52
N LYS A 485 -16.40 2.68 -11.61
CA LYS A 485 -17.15 3.74 -12.27
C LYS A 485 -18.45 4.02 -11.50
N ASP A 486 -18.96 5.21 -11.74
CA ASP A 486 -20.32 5.66 -11.41
C ASP A 486 -20.85 6.22 -12.75
N SER A 487 -21.48 5.35 -13.51
CA SER A 487 -21.77 5.54 -14.93
C SER A 487 -22.93 6.52 -15.18
N ASP A 488 -23.87 6.66 -14.25
CA ASP A 488 -24.98 7.61 -14.32
C ASP A 488 -24.88 8.80 -13.34
N SER A 489 -23.83 8.82 -12.51
CA SER A 489 -23.50 9.91 -11.60
C SER A 489 -24.55 10.15 -10.50
N ASP A 490 -25.22 9.11 -10.02
CA ASP A 490 -26.19 9.19 -8.92
C ASP A 490 -25.56 9.13 -7.52
N GLY A 491 -24.25 8.86 -7.46
CA GLY A 491 -23.47 8.76 -6.23
C GLY A 491 -23.34 7.34 -5.67
N ILE A 492 -23.78 6.32 -6.42
CA ILE A 492 -23.61 4.90 -6.14
C ILE A 492 -22.67 4.34 -7.22
N LEU A 493 -21.63 3.61 -6.79
CA LEU A 493 -20.70 3.00 -7.73
C LEU A 493 -21.39 1.85 -8.48
N ASP A 494 -21.06 1.64 -9.75
CA ASP A 494 -21.63 0.59 -10.62
C ASP A 494 -21.62 -0.82 -9.98
N LYS A 495 -20.68 -1.08 -9.04
CA LYS A 495 -20.58 -2.37 -8.33
C LYS A 495 -21.66 -2.56 -7.26
N ASP A 496 -22.24 -1.47 -6.77
CA ASP A 496 -23.24 -1.39 -5.70
C ASP A 496 -24.60 -0.87 -6.22
N ASP A 497 -24.72 -0.62 -7.53
CA ASP A 497 -25.88 -0.08 -8.22
C ASP A 497 -26.64 -1.19 -8.99
N ASP A 498 -27.93 -1.35 -8.71
CA ASP A 498 -28.81 -2.33 -9.39
C ASP A 498 -29.22 -1.82 -10.80
N CYS A 499 -29.09 -0.52 -11.08
CA CYS A 499 -29.38 0.14 -12.36
C CYS A 499 -28.24 1.06 -12.84
N PRO A 500 -27.03 0.54 -13.18
CA PRO A 500 -25.79 1.33 -13.40
C PRO A 500 -25.80 2.37 -14.55
N ASN A 501 -26.90 2.56 -15.26
CA ASN A 501 -27.00 3.52 -16.36
C ASN A 501 -28.22 4.44 -16.21
N GLU A 502 -28.92 4.40 -15.09
CA GLU A 502 -30.15 5.13 -14.83
C GLU A 502 -30.15 5.66 -13.40
N ALA A 503 -29.84 6.95 -13.24
CA ALA A 503 -29.68 7.54 -11.91
C ALA A 503 -30.89 7.32 -10.98
N GLY A 504 -30.63 6.83 -9.78
CA GLY A 504 -31.65 6.56 -8.77
C GLY A 504 -31.22 6.89 -7.34
N PRO A 505 -32.17 6.89 -6.39
CA PRO A 505 -31.84 7.11 -4.99
C PRO A 505 -31.20 5.88 -4.36
N LYS A 506 -30.35 6.11 -3.34
CA LYS A 506 -29.72 5.05 -2.55
C LYS A 506 -30.72 4.11 -1.88
N GLU A 507 -31.89 4.62 -1.50
CA GLU A 507 -32.99 3.84 -0.93
C GLU A 507 -33.50 2.76 -1.88
N ASN A 508 -33.36 2.96 -3.20
CA ASN A 508 -33.72 2.00 -4.24
C ASN A 508 -32.49 1.44 -4.97
N LYS A 509 -31.32 1.45 -4.31
CA LYS A 509 -30.06 0.92 -4.84
C LYS A 509 -29.70 1.41 -6.24
N GLY A 510 -29.90 2.71 -6.48
CA GLY A 510 -29.54 3.35 -7.74
C GLY A 510 -30.57 3.20 -8.85
N CYS A 511 -31.70 2.53 -8.60
CA CYS A 511 -32.78 2.47 -9.59
C CYS A 511 -33.80 3.62 -9.43
N PRO A 512 -34.26 4.26 -10.51
CA PRO A 512 -35.38 5.19 -10.43
C PRO A 512 -36.66 4.45 -9.99
N TRP A 513 -37.52 5.15 -9.25
CA TRP A 513 -38.85 4.65 -8.92
C TRP A 513 -39.75 4.69 -10.15
N LYS A 514 -40.51 3.61 -10.37
CA LYS A 514 -41.47 3.52 -11.48
C LYS A 514 -42.80 4.15 -11.10
N ASP A 515 -43.52 4.55 -12.13
CA ASP A 515 -44.93 4.94 -12.14
C ASP A 515 -45.55 4.06 -13.22
N SER A 516 -46.05 2.90 -12.79
CA SER A 516 -46.39 1.77 -13.65
C SER A 516 -47.66 2.01 -14.46
N ASP A 517 -48.57 2.85 -13.98
CA ASP A 517 -49.82 3.18 -14.66
C ASP A 517 -49.89 4.62 -15.19
N GLY A 518 -48.95 5.48 -14.79
CA GLY A 518 -48.74 6.80 -15.37
C GLY A 518 -49.66 7.89 -14.81
N ASP A 519 -50.21 7.72 -13.61
CA ASP A 519 -51.10 8.70 -12.98
C ASP A 519 -50.37 9.84 -12.23
N GLY A 520 -49.04 9.73 -12.14
CA GLY A 520 -48.18 10.71 -11.51
C GLY A 520 -48.00 10.52 -10.00
N VAL A 521 -48.43 9.39 -9.44
CA VAL A 521 -48.03 8.82 -8.15
C VAL A 521 -47.01 7.70 -8.44
N LEU A 522 -45.89 7.67 -7.72
CA LEU A 522 -44.89 6.61 -7.92
C LEU A 522 -45.39 5.31 -7.28
N ASP A 523 -45.04 4.15 -7.83
CA ASP A 523 -45.45 2.81 -7.33
C ASP A 523 -45.19 2.63 -5.82
N LYS A 524 -44.18 3.33 -5.27
CA LYS A 524 -43.83 3.28 -3.84
C LYS A 524 -44.83 4.03 -2.92
N ASP A 525 -45.56 4.97 -3.50
CA ASP A 525 -46.52 5.87 -2.85
C ASP A 525 -47.96 5.64 -3.39
N ASP A 526 -48.14 4.66 -4.26
CA ASP A 526 -49.39 4.32 -4.95
C ASP A 526 -50.06 3.09 -4.31
N ASP A 527 -51.29 3.25 -3.84
CA ASP A 527 -52.11 2.17 -3.26
C ASP A 527 -52.74 1.28 -4.34
N CYS A 528 -52.78 1.75 -5.59
CA CYS A 528 -53.31 1.08 -6.78
C CYS A 528 -52.32 1.06 -7.98
N PRO A 529 -51.08 0.52 -7.85
CA PRO A 529 -49.94 0.74 -8.78
C PRO A 529 -50.08 0.29 -10.25
N ASN A 530 -51.23 -0.24 -10.65
CA ASN A 530 -51.47 -0.74 -12.00
C ASN A 530 -52.78 -0.21 -12.58
N THR A 531 -53.42 0.77 -11.95
CA THR A 531 -54.72 1.32 -12.35
C THR A 531 -54.72 2.83 -12.08
N PRO A 532 -54.66 3.66 -13.14
CA PRO A 532 -54.51 5.10 -12.96
C PRO A 532 -55.60 5.69 -12.08
N GLY A 533 -55.22 6.45 -11.05
CA GLY A 533 -56.16 7.08 -10.14
C GLY A 533 -55.83 8.53 -9.83
N LEU A 534 -56.45 9.02 -8.76
CA LEU A 534 -56.31 10.42 -8.35
C LEU A 534 -55.27 10.53 -7.24
N LYS A 535 -54.45 11.59 -7.30
CA LYS A 535 -53.44 11.89 -6.27
C LYS A 535 -54.03 12.07 -4.87
N GLU A 536 -55.28 12.53 -4.78
CA GLU A 536 -55.98 12.69 -3.50
C GLU A 536 -56.36 11.34 -2.84
N PHE A 537 -56.33 10.26 -3.62
CA PHE A 537 -56.60 8.89 -3.19
C PHE A 537 -55.38 7.97 -3.34
N ASN A 538 -54.17 8.54 -3.23
CA ASN A 538 -52.90 7.80 -3.37
C ASN A 538 -52.85 6.91 -4.62
N GLY A 539 -53.35 7.41 -5.76
CA GLY A 539 -53.29 6.69 -7.04
C GLY A 539 -54.45 5.73 -7.29
N CYS A 540 -55.47 5.69 -6.42
CA CYS A 540 -56.66 4.87 -6.66
C CYS A 540 -57.78 5.62 -7.42
N PRO A 541 -58.54 4.93 -8.30
CA PRO A 541 -59.66 5.50 -9.04
C PRO A 541 -60.93 5.67 -8.17
N ASP A 542 -61.72 6.68 -8.53
CA ASP A 542 -63.09 6.97 -8.05
C ASP A 542 -63.91 7.31 -9.31
N ALA A 543 -64.53 6.29 -9.89
CA ALA A 543 -65.07 6.34 -11.24
C ALA A 543 -66.38 7.14 -11.36
N ASP A 544 -67.18 7.24 -10.29
CA ASP A 544 -68.41 8.04 -10.26
C ASP A 544 -68.31 9.36 -9.49
N GLY A 545 -67.20 9.57 -8.78
CA GLY A 545 -66.86 10.84 -8.15
C GLY A 545 -67.65 11.12 -6.87
N ASP A 546 -68.14 10.10 -6.19
CA ASP A 546 -68.87 10.24 -4.92
C ASP A 546 -67.95 10.40 -3.69
N GLY A 547 -66.63 10.27 -3.89
CA GLY A 547 -65.61 10.40 -2.87
C GLY A 547 -65.34 9.11 -2.09
N ILE A 548 -65.66 7.96 -2.67
CA ILE A 548 -65.29 6.61 -2.23
C ILE A 548 -64.56 5.92 -3.38
N ILE A 549 -63.31 5.48 -3.14
CA ILE A 549 -62.54 4.76 -4.18
C ILE A 549 -63.27 3.48 -4.63
N ASP A 550 -63.12 3.10 -5.89
CA ASP A 550 -63.83 1.98 -6.52
C ASP A 550 -63.71 0.67 -5.71
N GLN A 551 -62.55 0.43 -5.09
CA GLN A 551 -62.31 -0.76 -4.27
C GLN A 551 -63.19 -0.82 -3.01
N ASN A 552 -63.58 0.34 -2.49
CA ASN A 552 -64.39 0.51 -1.28
C ASN A 552 -65.85 0.88 -1.58
N ASP A 553 -66.20 1.03 -2.85
CA ASP A 553 -67.54 1.37 -3.33
C ASP A 553 -68.32 0.10 -3.71
N ARG A 554 -69.55 -0.06 -3.18
CA ARG A 554 -70.45 -1.15 -3.57
C ARG A 554 -71.10 -0.92 -4.94
N CYS A 555 -71.16 0.32 -5.40
CA CYS A 555 -71.73 0.75 -6.66
C CYS A 555 -70.77 1.68 -7.44
N PRO A 556 -69.56 1.21 -7.86
CA PRO A 556 -68.46 2.05 -8.38
C PRO A 556 -68.72 2.87 -9.67
N ASN A 557 -69.94 2.88 -10.19
CA ASN A 557 -70.29 3.59 -11.41
C ASN A 557 -71.59 4.40 -11.24
N GLN A 558 -72.08 4.54 -10.00
CA GLN A 558 -73.32 5.21 -9.67
C GLN A 558 -73.16 5.93 -8.34
N PRO A 559 -73.13 7.28 -8.35
CA PRO A 559 -72.75 8.02 -7.16
C PRO A 559 -73.76 7.78 -6.03
N GLY A 560 -73.26 7.39 -4.87
CA GLY A 560 -74.06 7.16 -3.68
C GLY A 560 -73.57 7.95 -2.48
N SER A 561 -74.13 7.63 -1.32
CA SER A 561 -73.72 8.24 -0.06
C SER A 561 -72.69 7.37 0.66
N LYS A 562 -71.86 8.00 1.49
CA LYS A 562 -70.92 7.29 2.36
C LYS A 562 -71.64 6.38 3.35
N GLU A 563 -72.82 6.78 3.81
CA GLU A 563 -73.68 5.97 4.66
C GLU A 563 -74.10 4.66 3.98
N ASN A 564 -74.32 4.70 2.65
CA ASN A 564 -74.76 3.57 1.84
C ASN A 564 -73.61 2.84 1.12
N LYS A 565 -72.36 3.13 1.48
CA LYS A 565 -71.15 2.57 0.84
C LYS A 565 -71.14 2.78 -0.68
N GLY A 566 -71.51 3.98 -1.11
CA GLY A 566 -71.49 4.42 -2.51
C GLY A 566 -72.67 3.99 -3.36
N CYS A 567 -73.72 3.39 -2.76
CA CYS A 567 -74.96 3.09 -3.50
C CYS A 567 -76.07 4.14 -3.28
N PRO A 568 -76.87 4.45 -4.33
CA PRO A 568 -78.06 5.29 -4.21
C PRO A 568 -79.23 4.57 -3.51
N ASP A 569 -80.12 5.36 -2.90
CA ASP A 569 -81.42 4.96 -2.33
C ASP A 569 -82.46 5.96 -2.86
N THR A 570 -83.18 5.55 -3.91
CA THR A 570 -83.98 6.45 -4.75
C THR A 570 -85.31 6.85 -4.11
N ASP A 571 -85.97 5.96 -3.36
CA ASP A 571 -87.25 6.24 -2.72
C ASP A 571 -87.17 6.49 -1.21
N GLY A 572 -85.98 6.34 -0.63
CA GLY A 572 -85.67 6.73 0.74
C GLY A 572 -86.25 5.79 1.78
N ASP A 573 -86.50 4.53 1.42
CA ASP A 573 -87.14 3.54 2.29
C ASP A 573 -86.17 2.78 3.21
N THR A 574 -84.89 3.18 3.18
CA THR A 574 -83.73 2.64 3.90
C THR A 574 -83.08 1.40 3.28
N LEU A 575 -83.56 0.94 2.13
CA LEU A 575 -82.94 -0.10 1.32
C LEU A 575 -82.34 0.53 0.06
N VAL A 576 -81.05 0.33 -0.19
CA VAL A 576 -80.41 0.86 -1.40
C VAL A 576 -80.98 0.19 -2.65
N ASP A 577 -80.97 0.89 -3.79
CA ASP A 577 -81.61 0.43 -5.03
C ASP A 577 -81.19 -0.98 -5.47
N ILE A 578 -79.95 -1.38 -5.19
CA ILE A 578 -79.42 -2.71 -5.52
C ILE A 578 -79.96 -3.83 -4.62
N ASP A 579 -80.41 -3.48 -3.42
CA ASP A 579 -80.95 -4.38 -2.40
C ASP A 579 -82.50 -4.30 -2.34
N ASP A 580 -83.15 -3.41 -3.11
CA ASP A 580 -84.59 -3.12 -3.15
C ASP A 580 -85.31 -3.78 -4.37
N ASP A 581 -86.38 -4.54 -4.12
CA ASP A 581 -87.19 -5.17 -5.18
C ASP A 581 -88.17 -4.16 -5.82
N CYS A 582 -88.41 -3.01 -5.20
CA CYS A 582 -89.25 -1.90 -5.65
C CYS A 582 -88.58 -0.50 -5.54
N PRO A 583 -87.42 -0.23 -6.19
CA PRO A 583 -86.52 0.94 -5.96
C PRO A 583 -87.09 2.35 -6.16
N THR A 584 -88.38 2.49 -6.47
CA THR A 584 -89.03 3.77 -6.76
C THR A 584 -90.32 3.95 -5.97
N ILE A 585 -90.67 3.00 -5.10
CA ILE A 585 -91.91 2.97 -4.33
C ILE A 585 -91.60 2.46 -2.93
N ALA A 586 -91.46 3.40 -1.99
CA ALA A 586 -91.07 3.08 -0.63
C ALA A 586 -91.92 1.98 0.03
N GLY A 587 -91.22 0.99 0.60
CA GLY A 587 -91.80 -0.10 1.36
C GLY A 587 -90.98 -0.42 2.62
N PRO A 588 -91.47 -1.34 3.46
CA PRO A 588 -90.69 -1.76 4.61
C PRO A 588 -89.59 -2.74 4.19
N VAL A 589 -88.46 -2.69 4.88
CA VAL A 589 -87.36 -3.69 4.77
C VAL A 589 -87.88 -5.13 4.94
N SER A 590 -88.94 -5.34 5.72
CA SER A 590 -89.57 -6.67 5.90
C SER A 590 -90.08 -7.29 4.60
N ASN A 591 -90.43 -6.46 3.62
CA ASN A 591 -90.92 -6.86 2.30
C ASN A 591 -89.99 -6.36 1.18
N LYS A 592 -88.69 -6.26 1.47
CA LYS A 592 -87.64 -5.86 0.51
C LYS A 592 -87.98 -4.59 -0.28
N GLY A 593 -88.40 -3.56 0.44
CA GLY A 593 -88.75 -2.26 -0.10
C GLY A 593 -90.06 -2.18 -0.88
N CYS A 594 -90.86 -3.25 -0.92
CA CYS A 594 -92.17 -3.24 -1.59
C CYS A 594 -93.35 -3.00 -0.63
N PRO A 595 -94.42 -2.28 -1.03
CA PRO A 595 -95.62 -2.06 -0.21
C PRO A 595 -96.34 -3.36 0.24
N GLU A 596 -96.85 -3.38 1.48
CA GLU A 596 -97.63 -4.51 2.03
C GLU A 596 -99.16 -4.25 2.00
N VAL A 597 -99.96 -5.28 1.67
CA VAL A 597 -101.43 -5.17 1.65
C VAL A 597 -101.99 -5.16 3.07
N THR A 598 -102.53 -4.02 3.50
CA THR A 598 -103.11 -3.88 4.84
C THR A 598 -104.51 -4.52 4.96
N ILE A 599 -104.94 -4.79 6.20
CA ILE A 599 -106.29 -5.31 6.50
C ILE A 599 -107.40 -4.38 5.96
N ALA A 600 -107.16 -3.06 5.94
CA ALA A 600 -108.11 -2.08 5.44
C ALA A 600 -108.31 -2.22 3.92
N VAL A 601 -107.22 -2.35 3.17
CA VAL A 601 -107.23 -2.55 1.71
C VAL A 601 -107.88 -3.88 1.35
N GLN A 602 -107.56 -4.96 2.09
CA GLN A 602 -108.19 -6.27 1.89
C GLN A 602 -109.72 -6.25 2.09
N LYS A 603 -110.22 -5.46 3.05
CA LYS A 603 -111.66 -5.27 3.25
C LYS A 603 -112.31 -4.50 2.11
N GLN A 604 -111.65 -3.44 1.62
CA GLN A 604 -112.12 -2.64 0.49
C GLN A 604 -112.18 -3.48 -0.79
N LEU A 605 -111.15 -4.27 -1.07
CA LEU A 605 -111.08 -5.18 -2.21
C LEU A 605 -112.25 -6.18 -2.21
N ASN A 606 -112.56 -6.77 -1.05
CA ASN A 606 -113.70 -7.67 -0.91
C ASN A 606 -115.06 -6.96 -0.98
N ALA A 607 -115.15 -5.69 -0.57
CA ALA A 607 -116.36 -4.91 -0.73
C ALA A 607 -116.66 -4.66 -2.22
N TYR A 608 -115.63 -4.40 -3.03
CA TYR A 608 -115.73 -4.30 -4.48
C TYR A 608 -116.11 -5.65 -5.12
N ALA A 609 -115.39 -6.72 -4.79
CA ALA A 609 -115.63 -8.05 -5.35
C ALA A 609 -117.07 -8.56 -5.13
N LYS A 610 -117.71 -8.22 -3.99
CA LYS A 610 -119.10 -8.57 -3.68
C LYS A 610 -120.14 -7.95 -4.62
N THR A 611 -119.79 -6.88 -5.34
CA THR A 611 -120.71 -6.20 -6.26
C THR A 611 -120.65 -6.75 -7.69
N ILE A 612 -119.79 -7.73 -7.96
CA ILE A 612 -119.70 -8.40 -9.25
C ILE A 612 -120.97 -9.20 -9.52
N LEU A 613 -121.63 -8.89 -10.63
CA LEU A 613 -122.88 -9.52 -11.06
C LEU A 613 -122.65 -10.48 -12.23
N PHE A 614 -123.43 -11.57 -12.23
CA PHE A 614 -123.43 -12.59 -13.27
C PHE A 614 -124.83 -12.76 -13.85
N ASP A 615 -124.90 -13.26 -15.08
CA ASP A 615 -126.16 -13.75 -15.65
C ASP A 615 -126.73 -14.92 -14.83
N THR A 616 -128.06 -14.96 -14.70
CA THR A 616 -128.74 -15.97 -13.89
C THR A 616 -128.41 -17.38 -14.38
N GLY A 617 -127.93 -18.24 -13.47
CA GLY A 617 -127.53 -19.61 -13.79
C GLY A 617 -126.23 -19.73 -14.60
N LYS A 618 -125.53 -18.63 -14.87
CA LYS A 618 -124.30 -18.59 -15.68
C LYS A 618 -123.12 -17.98 -14.90
N ALA A 619 -121.93 -18.16 -15.48
CA ALA A 619 -120.68 -17.54 -15.04
C ALA A 619 -120.25 -16.33 -15.89
N THR A 620 -121.07 -15.92 -16.86
CA THR A 620 -120.82 -14.71 -17.66
C THR A 620 -120.98 -13.45 -16.80
N ILE A 621 -119.90 -12.66 -16.69
CA ILE A 621 -119.89 -11.38 -15.95
C ILE A 621 -120.77 -10.38 -16.70
N LYS A 622 -121.61 -9.66 -15.97
CA LYS A 622 -122.48 -8.65 -16.56
C LYS A 622 -121.73 -7.35 -16.87
N PRO A 623 -122.06 -6.63 -17.97
CA PRO A 623 -121.41 -5.37 -18.34
C PRO A 623 -121.39 -4.32 -17.22
N GLU A 624 -122.42 -4.28 -16.37
CA GLU A 624 -122.52 -3.35 -15.25
C GLU A 624 -121.42 -3.58 -14.18
N SER A 625 -120.80 -4.75 -14.16
CA SER A 625 -119.71 -5.08 -13.23
C SER A 625 -118.34 -4.63 -13.72
N VAL A 626 -118.20 -4.20 -14.98
CA VAL A 626 -116.90 -3.80 -15.54
C VAL A 626 -116.28 -2.64 -14.76
N LYS A 627 -117.08 -1.67 -14.30
CA LYS A 627 -116.58 -0.54 -13.51
C LYS A 627 -115.87 -0.98 -12.24
N VAL A 628 -116.48 -1.89 -11.47
CA VAL A 628 -115.87 -2.37 -10.22
C VAL A 628 -114.67 -3.28 -10.49
N MET A 629 -114.62 -3.97 -11.64
CA MET A 629 -113.45 -4.72 -12.04
C MET A 629 -112.24 -3.81 -12.30
N VAL A 630 -112.44 -2.60 -12.83
CA VAL A 630 -111.37 -1.59 -12.97
C VAL A 630 -110.86 -1.12 -11.61
N ASP A 631 -111.77 -0.82 -10.67
CA ASP A 631 -111.39 -0.42 -9.31
C ASP A 631 -110.57 -1.52 -8.60
N ILE A 632 -110.91 -2.79 -8.84
CA ILE A 632 -110.15 -3.96 -8.37
C ILE A 632 -108.75 -3.98 -9.00
N ILE A 633 -108.63 -3.82 -10.33
CA ILE A 633 -107.34 -3.82 -11.04
C ILE A 633 -106.40 -2.74 -10.50
N GLN A 634 -106.91 -1.53 -10.24
CA GLN A 634 -106.11 -0.44 -9.69
C GLN A 634 -105.49 -0.84 -8.34
N ILE A 635 -106.28 -1.40 -7.43
CA ILE A 635 -105.77 -1.90 -6.15
C ILE A 635 -104.73 -3.00 -6.35
N LEU A 636 -104.95 -3.95 -7.27
CA LEU A 636 -103.97 -5.02 -7.50
C LEU A 636 -102.65 -4.51 -8.09
N ASN A 637 -102.64 -3.41 -8.83
CA ASN A 637 -101.43 -2.81 -9.39
C ASN A 637 -100.57 -2.06 -8.35
N GLU A 638 -101.18 -1.57 -7.27
CA GLU A 638 -100.45 -0.95 -6.15
C GLU A 638 -99.59 -1.96 -5.37
N TYR A 639 -99.87 -3.27 -5.52
CA TYR A 639 -99.17 -4.34 -4.81
C TYR A 639 -98.65 -5.40 -5.79
N PRO A 640 -97.69 -5.06 -6.67
CA PRO A 640 -97.27 -5.91 -7.79
C PRO A 640 -96.75 -7.29 -7.35
N ASN A 641 -96.22 -7.39 -6.14
CA ASN A 641 -95.67 -8.64 -5.58
C ASN A 641 -96.71 -9.46 -4.77
N ALA A 642 -97.88 -8.89 -4.48
CA ALA A 642 -98.94 -9.59 -3.76
C ALA A 642 -99.68 -10.59 -4.65
N LYS A 643 -99.98 -11.78 -4.10
CA LYS A 643 -100.76 -12.82 -4.76
C LYS A 643 -102.13 -12.94 -4.10
N PHE A 644 -103.17 -13.18 -4.90
CA PHE A 644 -104.56 -13.23 -4.45
C PHE A 644 -105.27 -14.50 -4.90
N THR A 645 -106.27 -14.92 -4.12
CA THR A 645 -107.21 -15.98 -4.45
C THR A 645 -108.57 -15.36 -4.73
N VAL A 646 -109.10 -15.61 -5.93
CA VAL A 646 -110.47 -15.27 -6.34
C VAL A 646 -111.39 -16.43 -5.95
N GLU A 647 -112.32 -16.17 -5.06
CA GLU A 647 -113.22 -17.15 -4.46
C GLU A 647 -114.65 -16.96 -4.94
N GLY A 648 -115.26 -17.99 -5.50
CA GLY A 648 -116.68 -17.99 -5.88
C GLY A 648 -117.55 -18.69 -4.84
N HIS A 649 -118.70 -18.10 -4.52
CA HIS A 649 -119.66 -18.63 -3.55
C HIS A 649 -121.10 -18.61 -4.10
N THR A 650 -121.92 -19.60 -3.75
CA THR A 650 -123.35 -19.69 -4.11
C THR A 650 -124.24 -19.71 -2.86
N ASP A 651 -125.57 -19.66 -3.08
CA ASP A 651 -126.54 -20.02 -2.04
C ASP A 651 -126.80 -21.53 -2.06
N SER A 652 -127.65 -22.02 -1.14
CA SER A 652 -128.00 -23.44 -1.05
C SER A 652 -129.16 -23.88 -1.95
N VAL A 653 -129.45 -23.16 -3.05
CA VAL A 653 -130.52 -23.51 -3.98
C VAL A 653 -129.92 -24.32 -5.13
N GLY A 654 -130.25 -25.61 -5.19
CA GLY A 654 -129.71 -26.54 -6.18
C GLY A 654 -129.05 -27.74 -5.50
N SER A 655 -128.32 -28.56 -6.28
CA SER A 655 -127.45 -29.59 -5.71
C SER A 655 -126.07 -29.00 -5.40
N ASN A 656 -125.43 -29.50 -4.34
CA ASN A 656 -124.05 -29.11 -3.98
C ASN A 656 -123.10 -29.21 -5.18
N GLU A 657 -123.22 -30.27 -5.99
CA GLU A 657 -122.39 -30.45 -7.18
C GLU A 657 -122.59 -29.35 -8.24
N SER A 658 -123.84 -28.92 -8.45
CA SER A 658 -124.16 -27.84 -9.40
C SER A 658 -123.65 -26.50 -8.88
N ASN A 659 -123.82 -26.26 -7.58
CA ASN A 659 -123.35 -25.06 -6.90
C ASN A 659 -121.83 -24.96 -6.89
N GLN A 660 -121.14 -26.08 -6.67
CA GLN A 660 -119.68 -26.16 -6.75
C GLN A 660 -119.18 -25.77 -8.15
N LYS A 661 -119.69 -26.43 -9.20
CA LYS A 661 -119.33 -26.13 -10.60
C LYS A 661 -119.60 -24.68 -10.97
N LEU A 662 -120.74 -24.12 -10.57
CA LEU A 662 -121.11 -22.74 -10.86
C LEU A 662 -120.19 -21.73 -10.14
N SER A 663 -119.86 -21.98 -8.88
CA SER A 663 -118.98 -21.13 -8.09
C SER A 663 -117.56 -21.07 -8.69
N GLU A 664 -117.04 -22.21 -9.12
CA GLU A 664 -115.72 -22.34 -9.72
C GLU A 664 -115.66 -21.66 -11.10
N ALA A 665 -116.69 -21.86 -11.94
CA ALA A 665 -116.79 -21.17 -13.22
C ALA A 665 -116.82 -19.64 -13.05
N ARG A 666 -117.50 -19.13 -12.01
CA ARG A 666 -117.55 -17.69 -11.70
C ARG A 666 -116.20 -17.15 -11.21
N ALA A 667 -115.52 -17.88 -10.32
CA ALA A 667 -114.20 -17.52 -9.85
C ALA A 667 -113.19 -17.46 -11.02
N ASN A 668 -113.22 -18.46 -11.90
CA ASN A 668 -112.39 -18.48 -13.11
C ASN A 668 -112.73 -17.31 -14.04
N SER A 669 -114.02 -16.98 -14.24
CA SER A 669 -114.40 -15.86 -15.11
C SER A 669 -113.88 -14.50 -14.60
N VAL A 670 -113.89 -14.29 -13.29
CA VAL A 670 -113.31 -13.08 -12.67
C VAL A 670 -111.80 -13.08 -12.79
N ARG A 671 -111.13 -14.21 -12.50
CA ARG A 671 -109.67 -14.35 -12.69
C ARG A 671 -109.27 -14.04 -14.13
N ASP A 672 -109.92 -14.67 -15.10
CA ASP A 672 -109.56 -14.56 -16.51
C ASP A 672 -109.79 -13.13 -17.03
N PHE A 673 -110.81 -12.43 -16.51
CA PHE A 673 -110.99 -11.01 -16.78
C PHE A 673 -109.81 -10.18 -16.26
N LEU A 674 -109.40 -10.37 -15.00
CA LEU A 674 -108.27 -9.63 -14.42
C LEU A 674 -106.96 -9.90 -15.17
N ILE A 675 -106.76 -11.13 -15.65
CA ILE A 675 -105.59 -11.50 -16.46
C ILE A 675 -105.61 -10.79 -17.81
N ASN A 676 -106.74 -10.78 -18.50
CA ASN A 676 -106.88 -10.11 -19.80
C ASN A 676 -106.63 -8.59 -19.72
N GLU A 677 -106.90 -7.99 -18.56
CA GLU A 677 -106.67 -6.56 -18.30
C GLU A 677 -105.29 -6.25 -17.70
N GLY A 678 -104.36 -7.21 -17.71
CA GLY A 678 -102.94 -6.97 -17.42
C GLY A 678 -102.44 -7.40 -16.04
N ILE A 679 -103.28 -7.98 -15.18
CA ILE A 679 -102.80 -8.60 -13.94
C ILE A 679 -102.13 -9.94 -14.26
N SER A 680 -100.87 -10.12 -13.86
CA SER A 680 -100.17 -11.39 -14.09
C SER A 680 -100.95 -12.58 -13.55
N GLY A 681 -101.21 -13.59 -14.41
CA GLY A 681 -101.91 -14.81 -14.01
C GLY A 681 -101.22 -15.61 -12.90
N THR A 682 -99.90 -15.45 -12.73
CA THR A 682 -99.15 -16.09 -11.63
C THR A 682 -99.49 -15.50 -10.25
N ARG A 683 -100.16 -14.34 -10.22
CA ARG A 683 -100.62 -13.67 -9.00
C ARG A 683 -102.03 -14.06 -8.60
N LEU A 684 -102.76 -14.83 -9.42
CA LEU A 684 -104.18 -15.09 -9.20
C LEU A 684 -104.49 -16.59 -9.21
N THR A 685 -105.09 -17.07 -8.12
CA THR A 685 -105.66 -18.43 -8.03
C THR A 685 -107.18 -18.34 -8.01
N ALA A 686 -107.91 -19.21 -8.72
CA ALA A 686 -109.39 -19.23 -8.67
C ALA A 686 -109.89 -20.49 -7.95
N ILE A 687 -110.80 -20.33 -6.99
CA ILE A 687 -111.38 -21.44 -6.21
C ILE A 687 -112.90 -21.25 -6.11
N GLY A 688 -113.67 -22.29 -6.39
CA GLY A 688 -115.10 -22.36 -6.09
C GLY A 688 -115.35 -23.03 -4.74
N TYR A 689 -116.23 -22.48 -3.91
CA TYR A 689 -116.64 -23.07 -2.62
C TYR A 689 -118.09 -23.56 -2.60
N GLY A 690 -118.81 -23.45 -3.72
CA GLY A 690 -120.23 -23.77 -3.78
C GLY A 690 -121.02 -23.08 -2.67
N GLU A 691 -121.82 -23.86 -1.95
CA GLU A 691 -122.64 -23.39 -0.81
C GLU A 691 -121.96 -23.61 0.56
N GLU A 692 -120.73 -24.10 0.61
CA GLU A 692 -120.07 -24.58 1.84
C GLU A 692 -119.63 -23.46 2.79
N ARG A 693 -119.51 -22.22 2.30
CA ARG A 693 -119.08 -21.03 3.06
C ARG A 693 -120.12 -19.90 3.06
N PRO A 694 -121.32 -20.10 3.66
CA PRO A 694 -122.34 -19.06 3.74
C PRO A 694 -121.95 -17.98 4.74
N ILE A 695 -122.20 -16.72 4.39
CA ILE A 695 -122.02 -15.55 5.29
C ILE A 695 -123.35 -15.03 5.84
N ALA A 696 -124.47 -15.57 5.35
CA ALA A 696 -125.82 -15.24 5.78
C ALA A 696 -126.74 -16.47 5.69
N SER A 697 -127.91 -16.40 6.31
CA SER A 697 -128.85 -17.53 6.30
C SER A 697 -129.40 -17.82 4.90
N ASN A 698 -129.21 -19.06 4.43
CA ASN A 698 -129.79 -19.55 3.18
C ASN A 698 -131.32 -19.68 3.21
N THR A 699 -131.96 -19.60 4.38
CA THR A 699 -133.43 -19.69 4.48
C THR A 699 -134.12 -18.43 3.94
N THR A 700 -133.45 -17.28 3.95
CA THR A 700 -134.02 -16.00 3.52
C THR A 700 -133.55 -15.60 2.13
N SER A 701 -134.39 -14.92 1.34
CA SER A 701 -134.00 -14.41 0.01
C SER A 701 -132.82 -13.43 0.08
N LEU A 702 -132.81 -12.58 1.11
CA LEU A 702 -131.73 -11.61 1.33
C LEU A 702 -130.41 -12.32 1.67
N GLY A 703 -130.42 -13.32 2.56
CA GLY A 703 -129.22 -14.07 2.91
C GLY A 703 -128.68 -14.91 1.76
N ARG A 704 -129.56 -15.50 0.94
CA ARG A 704 -129.15 -16.14 -0.33
C ARG A 704 -128.47 -15.15 -1.28
N LYS A 705 -129.00 -13.92 -1.40
CA LYS A 705 -128.38 -12.86 -2.21
C LYS A 705 -126.99 -12.49 -1.72
N GLN A 706 -126.77 -12.48 -0.40
CA GLN A 706 -125.45 -12.21 0.18
C GLN A 706 -124.48 -13.39 0.01
N ASN A 707 -124.96 -14.64 0.05
CA ASN A 707 -124.12 -15.82 -0.13
C ASN A 707 -123.60 -15.96 -1.57
N ARG A 708 -124.39 -15.56 -2.56
CA ARG A 708 -123.98 -15.47 -3.98
C ARG A 708 -123.02 -14.28 -4.18
N ARG A 709 -121.73 -14.51 -4.02
CA ARG A 709 -120.70 -13.46 -4.05
C ARG A 709 -119.37 -13.96 -4.59
N VAL A 710 -118.48 -13.01 -4.88
CA VAL A 710 -117.06 -13.24 -5.11
C VAL A 710 -116.26 -12.54 -4.01
N GLU A 711 -115.19 -13.17 -3.55
CA GLU A 711 -114.19 -12.59 -2.65
C GLU A 711 -112.81 -12.69 -3.31
N ILE A 712 -111.93 -11.73 -3.07
CA ILE A 712 -110.55 -11.73 -3.56
C ILE A 712 -109.64 -11.55 -2.36
N ASN A 713 -108.98 -12.62 -1.93
CA ASN A 713 -108.24 -12.69 -0.67
C ASN A 713 -106.73 -12.83 -0.89
N LEU A 714 -105.93 -12.05 -0.18
CA LEU A 714 -104.46 -12.15 -0.18
C LEU A 714 -104.02 -13.55 0.23
N ILE A 715 -103.09 -14.12 -0.53
CA ILE A 715 -102.36 -15.34 -0.18
C ILE A 715 -101.27 -14.92 0.82
N LYS A 716 -101.41 -15.38 2.05
CA LYS A 716 -100.45 -15.12 3.14
C LYS A 716 -99.27 -16.06 3.09
#